data_AF-A0A1T4P227-F1
#
_entry.id   AF-A0A1T4P227-F1
#
_cell.length_a   1.000
_cell.length_b   1.000
_cell.length_c   1.000
_cell.angle_alpha   90.00
_cell.angle_beta   90.00
_cell.angle_gamma   90.00
#
_symmetry.space_group_name_H-M   'P 1'
#
loop_
_entity.id
_entity.type
_entity.pdbx_description
1 polymer ?
#
loop_
_entity_poly.entity_id
_entity_poly.type
_entity_poly.pdbx_seq_one_letter_code
_entity_poly.pdbx_strand_id
1 'polypeptide(L)'
;DGTGIAYTDAQSVLNLSSTDGDQIELFAIWDEITNFIVHYIDSADMVTTVSVDKTDATWSTTDLYPATDPTKTGYVFDKWMYVDATGALIAVTPGTTAYSTLSDAVDPNVVQAEVTLYAAWLKLVDYKVTYWTTDDNGATLVYGGFTGHGTDVEGTVITPSTMADATHNWSNVSHIPGYVFDVPATTNYGIDSITLDPTLTDQELKLVFVRRSDYILIYDPNYVDNGVPATTDIQNAFWAQDGLDAHSASRRGYTLIGWNTAADGSGKNVVATDKYGQLVLLVDPTASDTDVTTLTLYGLWQEKSDFKVVYDNNYISVGAKYRPASTVTAADREHVAWTAGDLEPVDASVIVAPKGYHLGGWTYIADGNVFDIDSTDQYNTISDTLSPAAALDQITLYAKWIENEIELKYVTGEIDTTTGAFSANASAGTVSRSSETITVVSGTALGAIAAPNPGWHFVKWIRLDASLLTSALMTASTTGFNDLPTDMTQLAFASIQNVTDGLWYGETYMALFEKNDPATLIYDKNASDATGTIADVVEPFGTILTLDSGKNDIETPSDLTDGFKRDHYTLLGWNTKADLSGTHYDLSFDGFELPEGTTVLYAEWEINKGRLIYDKNAQDATGTIADVVKPYGTHITLDSGTEDTTVTIEDGFRRPHYKLVGWNTEPDYSGIHYDLSQGWTMPDGTTVLYAEWEKLTFEIEVSKPTEGGTIIGGDPEPIPYGEPIPEGWVTVIPDSGKHISGWTYVILDEDGVIHTGTIDDPTKLIVTGKVTLTPIFEDDVVESEGDVIEPTPASAKNIGPNVAGKGERIPQTGDLFDGSLAIVLIGAAVTLILPAIVLRRRNDDREEA
;
A
#
# COMPACT_ATOMS: atom_id res chain seq x y z
N ASP A 1 -150.77 8.29 68.72
CA ASP A 1 -151.06 8.71 67.32
C ASP A 1 -151.14 10.23 67.17
N GLY A 2 -151.05 11.00 68.27
CA GLY A 2 -150.90 12.45 68.21
C GLY A 2 -152.18 13.22 67.87
N THR A 3 -153.35 12.57 67.86
CA THR A 3 -154.62 13.16 67.37
C THR A 3 -155.47 13.84 68.45
N GLY A 4 -155.05 13.79 69.71
CA GLY A 4 -155.69 14.48 70.84
C GLY A 4 -155.34 15.97 70.91
N ILE A 5 -155.88 16.66 71.92
CA ILE A 5 -155.53 18.06 72.19
C ILE A 5 -154.07 18.09 72.70
N ALA A 6 -153.17 18.62 71.89
CA ALA A 6 -151.76 18.76 72.26
C ALA A 6 -151.55 20.02 73.10
N TYR A 7 -150.72 19.89 74.13
CA TYR A 7 -150.23 21.01 74.92
C TYR A 7 -148.75 21.21 74.59
N THR A 8 -148.36 22.47 74.45
CA THR A 8 -146.94 22.84 74.30
C THR A 8 -146.21 22.61 75.63
N ASP A 9 -144.90 22.36 75.55
CA ASP A 9 -144.10 22.10 76.75
C ASP A 9 -144.19 23.26 77.77
N ALA A 10 -144.29 22.92 79.05
CA ALA A 10 -144.57 23.83 80.17
C ALA A 10 -145.85 24.69 80.08
N GLN A 11 -146.76 24.41 79.15
CA GLN A 11 -148.02 25.17 79.02
C GLN A 11 -148.88 25.06 80.28
N SER A 12 -149.32 26.21 80.82
CA SER A 12 -150.27 26.23 81.92
C SER A 12 -151.68 25.96 81.41
N VAL A 13 -152.31 24.94 81.99
CA VAL A 13 -153.62 24.44 81.59
C VAL A 13 -154.51 24.29 82.82
N LEU A 14 -155.78 24.67 82.68
CA LEU A 14 -156.76 24.72 83.75
C LEU A 14 -158.03 24.00 83.29
N ASN A 15 -158.83 23.49 84.22
CA ASN A 15 -160.11 22.79 83.97
C ASN A 15 -159.98 21.53 83.10
N LEU A 16 -158.89 20.77 83.26
CA LEU A 16 -158.67 19.54 82.50
C LEU A 16 -159.61 18.38 82.91
N SER A 17 -160.25 18.45 84.10
CA SER A 17 -161.37 17.57 84.49
C SER A 17 -162.53 18.39 85.08
N SER A 18 -163.76 17.87 84.98
CA SER A 18 -164.98 18.45 85.57
C SER A 18 -165.18 18.14 87.06
N THR A 19 -164.34 17.28 87.65
CA THR A 19 -164.39 16.92 89.08
C THR A 19 -163.09 17.32 89.75
N ASP A 20 -163.18 18.03 90.89
CA ASP A 20 -161.99 18.42 91.66
C ASP A 20 -161.32 17.17 92.27
N GLY A 21 -160.00 17.04 92.06
CA GLY A 21 -159.19 15.90 92.51
C GLY A 21 -158.97 14.77 91.50
N ASP A 22 -159.48 14.86 90.26
CA ASP A 22 -159.25 13.82 89.23
C ASP A 22 -157.81 13.81 88.68
N GLN A 23 -157.29 12.62 88.34
CA GLN A 23 -155.99 12.43 87.67
C GLN A 23 -156.14 12.31 86.14
N ILE A 24 -155.13 12.80 85.40
CA ILE A 24 -155.13 12.85 83.92
C ILE A 24 -153.78 12.35 83.41
N GLU A 25 -153.79 11.52 82.36
CA GLU A 25 -152.61 10.91 81.76
C GLU A 25 -152.23 11.64 80.44
N LEU A 26 -150.93 11.86 80.22
CA LEU A 26 -150.37 12.55 79.04
C LEU A 26 -149.33 11.66 78.34
N PHE A 27 -149.18 11.82 77.01
CA PHE A 27 -148.23 11.07 76.18
C PHE A 27 -147.23 12.01 75.49
N ALA A 28 -145.97 11.58 75.36
CA ALA A 28 -144.91 12.31 74.66
C ALA A 28 -144.95 12.08 73.13
N ILE A 29 -144.51 13.08 72.36
CA ILE A 29 -144.36 13.03 70.90
C ILE A 29 -142.87 13.20 70.58
N TRP A 30 -142.33 12.41 69.64
CA TRP A 30 -140.92 12.44 69.20
C TRP A 30 -140.83 12.77 67.71
N ASP A 31 -139.85 13.61 67.33
CA ASP A 31 -139.47 13.91 65.94
C ASP A 31 -138.12 13.26 65.58
N GLU A 32 -138.00 12.73 64.35
CA GLU A 32 -136.77 12.10 63.83
C GLU A 32 -135.85 13.14 63.15
N ILE A 33 -134.52 13.05 63.38
CA ILE A 33 -133.52 13.90 62.71
C ILE A 33 -133.01 13.18 61.44
N THR A 34 -133.09 13.85 60.29
CA THR A 34 -132.81 13.23 58.97
C THR A 34 -131.58 13.77 58.23
N ASN A 35 -130.88 14.79 58.74
CA ASN A 35 -129.80 15.47 58.01
C ASN A 35 -128.53 15.60 58.88
N PHE A 36 -127.41 14.99 58.47
CA PHE A 36 -126.08 15.11 59.10
C PHE A 36 -125.07 15.78 58.16
N ILE A 37 -124.24 16.69 58.67
CA ILE A 37 -123.31 17.50 57.85
C ILE A 37 -121.86 17.39 58.36
N VAL A 38 -120.89 17.24 57.45
CA VAL A 38 -119.45 17.35 57.75
C VAL A 38 -118.89 18.63 57.13
N HIS A 39 -118.37 19.51 57.97
CA HIS A 39 -117.67 20.72 57.57
C HIS A 39 -116.17 20.48 57.39
N TYR A 40 -115.56 21.10 56.38
CA TYR A 40 -114.11 20.96 56.11
C TYR A 40 -113.36 22.28 56.24
N ILE A 41 -112.36 22.29 57.13
CA ILE A 41 -111.49 23.43 57.38
C ILE A 41 -110.08 23.05 56.93
N ASP A 42 -109.63 23.58 55.79
CA ASP A 42 -108.29 23.28 55.24
C ASP A 42 -107.20 24.26 55.73
N SER A 43 -107.58 25.22 56.58
CA SER A 43 -106.70 26.22 57.17
C SER A 43 -106.22 25.86 58.58
N ALA A 44 -104.98 26.22 58.87
CA ALA A 44 -104.36 25.97 60.18
C ALA A 44 -104.88 26.89 61.29
N ASP A 45 -105.55 27.99 60.94
CA ASP A 45 -106.18 28.89 61.92
C ASP A 45 -107.52 28.33 62.44
N MET A 46 -108.00 27.21 61.87
CA MET A 46 -109.24 26.54 62.25
C MET A 46 -110.51 27.38 62.04
N VAL A 47 -110.44 28.46 61.24
CA VAL A 47 -111.57 29.41 61.09
C VAL A 47 -112.13 29.47 59.66
N THR A 48 -111.38 29.09 58.62
CA THR A 48 -111.83 29.24 57.23
C THR A 48 -112.16 27.92 56.53
N THR A 49 -113.41 27.78 56.07
CA THR A 49 -113.88 26.68 55.21
C THR A 49 -113.62 27.02 53.74
N VAL A 50 -112.84 26.19 53.05
CA VAL A 50 -112.53 26.37 51.63
C VAL A 50 -112.92 25.13 50.80
N SER A 51 -113.01 23.96 51.45
CA SER A 51 -113.51 22.72 50.86
C SER A 51 -115.03 22.61 51.04
N VAL A 52 -115.74 22.03 50.07
CA VAL A 52 -117.21 21.96 50.07
C VAL A 52 -117.69 20.93 51.09
N ASP A 53 -118.56 21.36 52.01
CA ASP A 53 -119.14 20.52 53.06
C ASP A 53 -119.91 19.32 52.50
N LYS A 54 -119.86 18.20 53.23
CA LYS A 54 -120.62 16.98 52.91
C LYS A 54 -121.97 17.04 53.61
N THR A 55 -123.05 17.23 52.84
CA THR A 55 -124.42 17.43 53.36
C THR A 55 -125.33 16.21 53.24
N ASP A 56 -124.83 15.12 52.65
CA ASP A 56 -125.55 13.86 52.43
C ASP A 56 -125.08 12.73 53.36
N ALA A 57 -124.41 13.06 54.47
CA ALA A 57 -123.93 12.07 55.42
C ALA A 57 -125.10 11.40 56.16
N THR A 58 -124.95 10.10 56.37
CA THR A 58 -125.80 9.30 57.27
C THR A 58 -125.01 8.88 58.50
N TRP A 59 -125.70 8.49 59.57
CA TRP A 59 -125.08 8.07 60.84
C TRP A 59 -123.95 7.04 60.69
N SER A 60 -124.01 6.18 59.67
CA SER A 60 -123.03 5.12 59.39
C SER A 60 -122.03 5.43 58.27
N THR A 61 -122.00 6.67 57.74
CA THR A 61 -121.08 7.04 56.64
C THR A 61 -119.64 7.03 57.11
N THR A 62 -118.73 6.35 56.38
CA THR A 62 -117.29 6.24 56.72
C THR A 62 -116.34 6.93 55.76
N ASP A 63 -116.82 7.32 54.57
CA ASP A 63 -116.05 8.15 53.64
C ASP A 63 -116.40 9.62 53.87
N LEU A 64 -115.64 10.20 54.80
CA LEU A 64 -115.88 11.54 55.32
C LEU A 64 -114.84 12.53 54.79
N TYR A 65 -114.06 12.17 53.76
CA TYR A 65 -113.10 13.07 53.13
C TYR A 65 -113.76 13.87 52.00
N PRO A 66 -113.24 15.07 51.65
CA PRO A 66 -113.66 15.77 50.45
C PRO A 66 -113.11 15.08 49.19
N ALA A 67 -113.71 15.37 48.03
CA ALA A 67 -113.36 14.71 46.77
C ALA A 67 -111.94 15.01 46.25
N THR A 68 -111.32 16.10 46.72
CA THR A 68 -109.96 16.50 46.36
C THR A 68 -109.22 16.95 47.60
N ASP A 69 -107.96 16.54 47.71
CA ASP A 69 -107.08 17.04 48.76
C ASP A 69 -106.87 18.56 48.62
N PRO A 70 -106.76 19.29 49.74
CA PRO A 70 -106.53 20.71 49.70
C PRO A 70 -105.09 21.01 49.24
N THR A 71 -104.85 22.22 48.75
CA THR A 71 -103.49 22.68 48.40
C THR A 71 -103.11 23.94 49.19
N LYS A 72 -101.83 24.05 49.58
CA LYS A 72 -101.31 25.18 50.35
C LYS A 72 -99.88 25.50 49.95
N THR A 73 -99.63 26.71 49.45
CA THR A 73 -98.30 27.16 49.04
C THR A 73 -97.28 27.03 50.19
N GLY A 74 -96.14 26.40 49.92
CA GLY A 74 -95.08 26.18 50.91
C GLY A 74 -95.31 24.98 51.84
N TYR A 75 -96.38 24.21 51.62
CA TYR A 75 -96.71 23.02 52.39
C TYR A 75 -97.16 21.88 51.48
N VAL A 76 -97.10 20.67 52.00
CA VAL A 76 -97.65 19.45 51.39
C VAL A 76 -98.78 18.96 52.29
N PHE A 77 -99.92 18.58 51.71
CA PHE A 77 -101.06 18.03 52.47
C PHE A 77 -100.68 16.65 53.04
N ASP A 78 -101.00 16.42 54.31
CA ASP A 78 -100.71 15.16 55.02
C ASP A 78 -101.99 14.32 55.24
N LYS A 79 -102.96 14.81 56.04
CA LYS A 79 -104.22 14.10 56.32
C LYS A 79 -105.34 15.00 56.86
N TRP A 80 -106.57 14.49 57.00
CA TRP A 80 -107.67 15.15 57.71
C TRP A 80 -107.82 14.64 59.15
N MET A 81 -108.20 15.54 60.07
CA MET A 81 -108.27 15.33 61.51
C MET A 81 -109.62 15.85 62.07
N TYR A 82 -110.08 15.37 63.21
CA TYR A 82 -111.23 15.93 63.93
C TYR A 82 -110.84 16.27 65.38
N VAL A 83 -111.66 17.07 66.06
CA VAL A 83 -111.46 17.43 67.47
C VAL A 83 -112.42 16.62 68.35
N ASP A 84 -111.90 15.89 69.33
CA ASP A 84 -112.72 15.15 70.30
C ASP A 84 -113.20 16.02 71.47
N ALA A 85 -114.01 15.46 72.37
CA ALA A 85 -114.57 16.12 73.55
C ALA A 85 -113.50 16.69 74.52
N THR A 86 -112.25 16.24 74.40
CA THR A 86 -111.12 16.74 75.20
C THR A 86 -110.40 17.93 74.54
N GLY A 87 -110.73 18.21 73.28
CA GLY A 87 -110.04 19.20 72.46
C GLY A 87 -108.83 18.67 71.71
N ALA A 88 -108.59 17.35 71.70
CA ALA A 88 -107.46 16.75 71.01
C ALA A 88 -107.76 16.53 69.53
N LEU A 89 -106.77 16.82 68.67
CA LEU A 89 -106.84 16.51 67.24
C LEU A 89 -106.52 15.03 67.01
N ILE A 90 -107.47 14.31 66.42
CA ILE A 90 -107.37 12.89 66.11
C ILE A 90 -107.46 12.69 64.59
N ALA A 91 -106.62 11.82 64.03
CA ALA A 91 -106.63 11.55 62.61
C ALA A 91 -107.90 10.79 62.21
N VAL A 92 -108.59 11.31 61.20
CA VAL A 92 -109.63 10.53 60.53
C VAL A 92 -108.93 9.49 59.69
N THR A 93 -109.31 8.23 59.87
CA THR A 93 -108.79 7.16 59.02
C THR A 93 -109.82 6.88 57.92
N PRO A 94 -109.55 7.20 56.64
CA PRO A 94 -110.50 7.05 55.55
C PRO A 94 -111.12 5.64 55.50
N GLY A 95 -112.43 5.58 55.27
CA GLY A 95 -113.16 4.32 55.10
C GLY A 95 -113.41 3.52 56.38
N THR A 96 -112.88 3.93 57.54
CA THR A 96 -113.05 3.22 58.82
C THR A 96 -113.72 4.07 59.90
N THR A 97 -113.43 5.37 59.97
CA THR A 97 -114.06 6.27 60.95
C THR A 97 -115.44 6.67 60.46
N ALA A 98 -116.52 6.24 61.16
CA ALA A 98 -117.90 6.57 60.79
C ALA A 98 -118.34 7.92 61.36
N TYR A 99 -119.38 8.53 60.77
CA TYR A 99 -119.97 9.78 61.27
C TYR A 99 -120.42 9.65 62.74
N SER A 100 -121.04 8.53 63.10
CA SER A 100 -121.40 8.22 64.49
C SER A 100 -120.21 8.28 65.44
N THR A 101 -119.03 7.82 65.00
CA THR A 101 -117.80 7.86 65.79
C THR A 101 -117.34 9.29 66.01
N LEU A 102 -117.45 10.16 64.99
CA LEU A 102 -117.15 11.59 65.16
C LEU A 102 -118.14 12.26 66.10
N SER A 103 -119.44 12.03 65.92
CA SER A 103 -120.49 12.60 66.77
C SER A 103 -120.30 12.20 68.23
N ASP A 104 -120.13 10.90 68.50
CA ASP A 104 -119.93 10.38 69.86
C ASP A 104 -118.60 10.87 70.46
N ALA A 105 -117.58 11.08 69.64
CA ALA A 105 -116.30 11.61 70.09
C ALA A 105 -116.37 13.10 70.44
N VAL A 106 -117.24 13.89 69.78
CA VAL A 106 -117.44 15.31 70.08
C VAL A 106 -118.25 15.49 71.38
N ASP A 107 -119.36 14.77 71.54
CA ASP A 107 -120.07 14.64 72.81
C ASP A 107 -120.89 13.35 72.83
N PRO A 108 -120.56 12.36 73.69
CA PRO A 108 -121.26 11.08 73.72
C PRO A 108 -122.70 11.16 74.26
N ASN A 109 -123.10 12.30 74.84
CA ASN A 109 -124.45 12.48 75.40
C ASN A 109 -125.40 13.24 74.45
N VAL A 110 -124.89 13.75 73.33
CA VAL A 110 -125.65 14.57 72.37
C VAL A 110 -125.34 14.12 70.95
N VAL A 111 -126.38 13.72 70.22
CA VAL A 111 -126.27 13.45 68.77
C VAL A 111 -125.95 14.75 68.05
N GLN A 112 -124.78 14.82 67.42
CA GLN A 112 -124.32 15.99 66.67
C GLN A 112 -124.85 15.93 65.24
N ALA A 113 -125.75 16.86 64.91
CA ALA A 113 -126.24 17.01 63.53
C ALA A 113 -125.13 17.52 62.58
N GLU A 114 -124.07 18.13 63.10
CA GLU A 114 -122.96 18.68 62.33
C GLU A 114 -121.60 18.37 63.01
N VAL A 115 -120.58 18.02 62.23
CA VAL A 115 -119.19 17.79 62.70
C VAL A 115 -118.18 18.50 61.80
N THR A 116 -116.94 18.71 62.26
CA THR A 116 -115.90 19.44 61.50
C THR A 116 -114.59 18.67 61.41
N LEU A 117 -114.00 18.63 60.22
CA LEU A 117 -112.67 18.08 59.94
C LEU A 117 -111.65 19.18 59.56
N TYR A 118 -110.39 18.98 59.94
CA TYR A 118 -109.27 19.91 59.81
C TYR A 118 -108.11 19.29 59.01
N ALA A 119 -107.54 20.02 58.04
CA ALA A 119 -106.40 19.53 57.26
C ALA A 119 -105.06 19.69 58.02
N ALA A 120 -104.22 18.66 57.97
CA ALA A 120 -102.85 18.65 58.46
C ALA A 120 -101.84 18.85 57.30
N TRP A 121 -100.77 19.59 57.56
CA TRP A 121 -99.81 20.07 56.55
C TRP A 121 -98.37 19.88 57.01
N LEU A 122 -97.49 19.41 56.10
CA LEU A 122 -96.04 19.38 56.28
C LEU A 122 -95.40 20.58 55.56
N LYS A 123 -94.46 21.28 56.19
CA LYS A 123 -93.84 22.47 55.61
C LYS A 123 -92.68 22.09 54.66
N LEU A 124 -92.53 22.81 53.54
CA LEU A 124 -91.33 22.73 52.71
C LEU A 124 -90.20 23.58 53.32
N VAL A 125 -88.99 23.04 53.34
CA VAL A 125 -87.81 23.60 54.01
C VAL A 125 -86.66 23.71 53.01
N ASP A 126 -86.10 24.91 52.90
CA ASP A 126 -84.93 25.19 52.07
C ASP A 126 -83.63 24.89 52.82
N TYR A 127 -82.62 24.39 52.09
CA TYR A 127 -81.27 24.17 52.61
C TYR A 127 -80.18 24.56 51.60
N LYS A 128 -78.98 24.81 52.10
CA LYS A 128 -77.78 25.22 51.36
C LYS A 128 -76.76 24.10 51.32
N VAL A 129 -75.98 24.00 50.23
CA VAL A 129 -74.84 23.08 50.10
C VAL A 129 -73.55 23.88 49.95
N THR A 130 -72.54 23.60 50.78
CA THR A 130 -71.17 24.15 50.64
C THR A 130 -70.11 23.09 50.40
N TYR A 131 -69.12 23.47 49.58
CA TYR A 131 -68.02 22.61 49.18
C TYR A 131 -66.72 23.02 49.90
N TRP A 132 -65.98 22.01 50.37
CA TRP A 132 -64.78 22.17 51.16
C TRP A 132 -63.68 21.23 50.62
N THR A 133 -62.42 21.61 50.80
CA THR A 133 -61.25 20.80 50.47
C THR A 133 -60.37 20.60 51.71
N THR A 134 -59.65 19.49 51.79
CA THR A 134 -58.65 19.29 52.86
C THR A 134 -57.24 19.75 52.44
N ASP A 135 -56.51 20.37 53.35
CA ASP A 135 -55.08 20.63 53.22
C ASP A 135 -54.21 19.43 53.68
N ASP A 136 -52.87 19.60 53.61
CA ASP A 136 -51.89 18.56 53.97
C ASP A 136 -51.98 18.08 55.43
N ASN A 137 -52.61 18.85 56.31
CA ASN A 137 -52.80 18.52 57.72
C ASN A 137 -54.22 18.01 58.02
N GLY A 138 -55.05 17.82 56.99
CA GLY A 138 -56.45 17.44 57.11
C GLY A 138 -57.37 18.59 57.55
N ALA A 139 -56.90 19.84 57.51
CA ALA A 139 -57.74 20.99 57.81
C ALA A 139 -58.65 21.31 56.62
N THR A 140 -59.92 21.58 56.90
CA THR A 140 -60.92 21.88 55.86
C THR A 140 -60.93 23.37 55.54
N LEU A 141 -60.86 23.68 54.24
CA LEU A 141 -60.94 25.03 53.68
C LEU A 141 -62.16 25.14 52.78
N VAL A 142 -62.85 26.28 52.82
CA VAL A 142 -63.98 26.55 51.91
C VAL A 142 -63.44 26.61 50.48
N TYR A 143 -63.99 25.79 49.59
CA TYR A 143 -63.72 25.89 48.16
C TYR A 143 -64.58 27.02 47.59
N GLY A 144 -63.94 28.16 47.31
CA GLY A 144 -64.63 29.42 47.05
C GLY A 144 -65.50 29.41 45.79
N GLY A 145 -66.75 29.90 45.93
CA GLY A 145 -67.57 30.38 44.80
C GLY A 145 -68.78 29.53 44.41
N PHE A 146 -68.96 28.33 44.99
CA PHE A 146 -70.09 27.47 44.67
C PHE A 146 -70.96 27.22 45.91
N THR A 147 -72.23 27.61 45.82
CA THR A 147 -73.26 27.29 46.81
C THR A 147 -74.48 26.72 46.08
N GLY A 148 -74.83 25.47 46.39
CA GLY A 148 -76.06 24.85 45.91
C GLY A 148 -77.23 25.14 46.84
N HIS A 149 -78.46 25.05 46.32
CA HIS A 149 -79.69 25.13 47.10
C HIS A 149 -80.61 23.94 46.76
N GLY A 150 -81.35 23.45 47.76
CA GLY A 150 -82.38 22.43 47.61
C GLY A 150 -83.58 22.70 48.52
N THR A 151 -84.71 22.07 48.25
CA THR A 151 -85.97 22.21 49.00
C THR A 151 -86.62 20.85 49.15
N ASP A 152 -86.99 20.45 50.38
CA ASP A 152 -87.71 19.18 50.64
C ASP A 152 -88.64 19.34 51.87
N VAL A 153 -89.46 18.34 52.19
CA VAL A 153 -90.40 18.39 53.33
C VAL A 153 -89.68 18.33 54.67
N GLU A 154 -90.29 18.98 55.67
CA GLU A 154 -89.88 18.90 57.08
C GLU A 154 -89.70 17.45 57.54
N GLY A 155 -88.62 17.20 58.28
CA GLY A 155 -88.27 15.88 58.80
C GLY A 155 -87.46 15.00 57.84
N THR A 156 -87.31 15.37 56.56
CA THR A 156 -86.47 14.61 55.62
C THR A 156 -85.00 14.66 56.03
N VAL A 157 -84.32 13.51 55.96
CA VAL A 157 -82.87 13.40 56.17
C VAL A 157 -82.17 13.47 54.83
N ILE A 158 -81.43 14.55 54.59
CA ILE A 158 -80.61 14.73 53.39
C ILE A 158 -79.22 14.15 53.64
N THR A 159 -78.80 13.20 52.81
CA THR A 159 -77.46 12.58 52.81
C THR A 159 -76.80 12.76 51.45
N PRO A 160 -75.47 12.72 51.32
CA PRO A 160 -74.84 12.77 50.00
C PRO A 160 -75.24 11.63 49.06
N SER A 161 -75.61 10.46 49.61
CA SER A 161 -76.11 9.33 48.83
C SER A 161 -77.53 9.54 48.26
N THR A 162 -78.40 10.26 48.97
CA THR A 162 -79.75 10.61 48.46
C THR A 162 -79.70 11.72 47.39
N MET A 163 -78.58 12.43 47.27
CA MET A 163 -78.35 13.49 46.30
C MET A 163 -77.99 12.97 44.89
N ALA A 164 -77.84 11.66 44.72
CA ALA A 164 -77.52 11.02 43.44
C ALA A 164 -78.76 10.61 42.61
N ASP A 165 -79.97 10.82 43.12
CA ASP A 165 -81.22 10.51 42.41
C ASP A 165 -81.60 11.64 41.43
N ALA A 166 -82.11 11.28 40.26
CA ALA A 166 -82.23 12.09 39.05
C ALA A 166 -83.19 13.30 39.15
N THR A 167 -83.79 13.56 40.32
CA THR A 167 -84.73 14.66 40.56
C THR A 167 -84.05 15.98 40.93
N HIS A 168 -82.79 15.96 41.37
CA HIS A 168 -82.05 17.15 41.77
C HIS A 168 -80.92 17.47 40.79
N ASN A 169 -81.22 18.30 39.79
CA ASN A 169 -80.32 18.69 38.69
C ASN A 169 -79.17 19.62 39.16
N TRP A 170 -78.12 19.05 39.77
CA TRP A 170 -76.88 19.77 40.10
C TRP A 170 -75.72 19.34 39.19
N SER A 171 -75.70 19.87 37.97
CA SER A 171 -74.82 19.44 36.89
C SER A 171 -73.38 20.01 36.90
N ASN A 172 -72.86 20.63 37.96
CA ASN A 172 -71.60 21.41 37.84
C ASN A 172 -70.53 21.29 38.95
N VAL A 173 -70.60 20.38 39.93
CA VAL A 173 -69.52 20.28 40.96
C VAL A 173 -69.13 18.85 41.34
N SER A 174 -69.20 17.91 40.39
CA SER A 174 -68.73 16.53 40.63
C SER A 174 -67.20 16.39 40.60
N HIS A 175 -66.44 17.45 40.29
CA HIS A 175 -65.01 17.36 40.03
C HIS A 175 -64.25 18.64 40.42
N ILE A 176 -63.27 18.50 41.31
CA ILE A 176 -62.30 19.55 41.68
C ILE A 176 -60.90 19.02 41.29
N PRO A 177 -60.18 19.66 40.35
CA PRO A 177 -58.90 19.13 39.87
C PRO A 177 -57.87 18.89 40.98
N GLY A 178 -57.36 17.66 41.08
CA GLY A 178 -56.43 17.21 42.10
C GLY A 178 -57.06 16.80 43.42
N TYR A 179 -58.39 16.70 43.47
CA TYR A 179 -59.13 16.25 44.65
C TYR A 179 -60.14 15.17 44.25
N VAL A 180 -60.31 14.18 45.12
CA VAL A 180 -61.26 13.10 44.98
C VAL A 180 -62.38 13.24 46.00
N PHE A 181 -63.59 12.84 45.59
CA PHE A 181 -64.72 12.71 46.50
C PHE A 181 -64.54 11.41 47.30
N ASP A 182 -64.00 11.53 48.51
CA ASP A 182 -63.79 10.40 49.40
C ASP A 182 -65.10 10.14 50.17
N VAL A 183 -65.71 8.97 49.97
CA VAL A 183 -66.76 8.44 50.85
C VAL A 183 -66.12 7.33 51.69
N PRO A 184 -65.37 7.64 52.75
CA PRO A 184 -64.77 6.60 53.56
C PRO A 184 -65.87 5.94 54.40
N ALA A 185 -65.98 4.61 54.30
CA ALA A 185 -67.05 3.85 54.97
C ALA A 185 -67.00 3.89 56.52
N THR A 186 -66.01 4.51 57.16
CA THR A 186 -65.80 4.35 58.61
C THR A 186 -65.15 5.52 59.38
N THR A 187 -64.85 6.68 58.78
CA THR A 187 -64.17 7.77 59.50
C THR A 187 -64.89 9.11 59.35
N ASN A 188 -65.10 9.74 60.50
CA ASN A 188 -65.92 10.91 60.78
C ASN A 188 -65.32 12.22 60.22
N TYR A 189 -64.98 12.25 58.94
CA TYR A 189 -64.55 13.46 58.23
C TYR A 189 -65.72 13.99 57.39
N GLY A 190 -66.64 14.67 58.09
CA GLY A 190 -67.33 15.85 57.57
C GLY A 190 -68.37 15.67 56.45
N ILE A 191 -68.95 14.48 56.29
CA ILE A 191 -70.24 14.37 55.62
C ILE A 191 -71.32 14.55 56.68
N ASP A 192 -71.84 15.77 56.82
CA ASP A 192 -72.99 16.01 57.70
C ASP A 192 -74.26 15.60 56.97
N SER A 193 -75.01 14.61 57.48
CA SER A 193 -76.42 14.50 57.10
C SER A 193 -77.20 15.59 57.84
N ILE A 194 -78.08 16.31 57.14
CA ILE A 194 -78.98 17.26 57.80
C ILE A 194 -80.40 16.71 57.83
N THR A 195 -81.09 16.85 58.96
CA THR A 195 -82.53 16.62 59.04
C THR A 195 -83.22 17.97 58.92
N LEU A 196 -84.13 18.12 57.96
CA LEU A 196 -84.74 19.41 57.67
C LEU A 196 -85.72 19.84 58.77
N ASP A 197 -85.37 20.90 59.48
CA ASP A 197 -86.19 21.51 60.52
C ASP A 197 -86.74 22.86 60.02
N PRO A 198 -88.06 23.04 59.90
CA PRO A 198 -88.65 24.27 59.39
C PRO A 198 -88.50 25.49 60.30
N THR A 199 -88.01 25.31 61.53
CA THR A 199 -87.74 26.37 62.50
C THR A 199 -86.37 27.02 62.29
N LEU A 200 -85.50 26.37 61.51
CA LEU A 200 -84.17 26.86 61.18
C LEU A 200 -84.20 27.56 59.81
N THR A 201 -83.56 28.74 59.72
CA THR A 201 -83.58 29.58 58.52
C THR A 201 -82.33 29.48 57.64
N ASP A 202 -81.31 28.72 58.06
CA ASP A 202 -80.03 28.61 57.34
C ASP A 202 -79.37 27.24 57.61
N GLN A 203 -79.99 26.18 57.08
CA GLN A 203 -79.50 24.81 57.23
C GLN A 203 -78.52 24.47 56.12
N GLU A 204 -77.36 23.92 56.48
CA GLU A 204 -76.23 23.74 55.56
C GLU A 204 -75.72 22.29 55.53
N LEU A 205 -75.65 21.72 54.33
CA LEU A 205 -74.98 20.46 54.02
C LEU A 205 -73.53 20.74 53.56
N LYS A 206 -72.54 20.15 54.22
CA LYS A 206 -71.12 20.29 53.88
C LYS A 206 -70.60 19.07 53.13
N LEU A 207 -69.97 19.30 51.98
CA LEU A 207 -69.30 18.27 51.18
C LEU A 207 -67.79 18.53 51.19
N VAL A 208 -67.00 17.54 51.62
CA VAL A 208 -65.54 17.66 51.76
C VAL A 208 -64.85 16.78 50.70
N PHE A 209 -63.96 17.37 49.90
CA PHE A 209 -63.10 16.68 48.95
C PHE A 209 -61.69 16.51 49.51
N VAL A 210 -61.11 15.32 49.30
CA VAL A 210 -59.77 14.97 49.80
C VAL A 210 -58.77 15.11 48.68
N ARG A 211 -57.61 15.69 48.98
CA ARG A 211 -56.56 15.88 47.98
C ARG A 211 -56.01 14.53 47.49
N ARG A 212 -55.90 14.40 46.16
CA ARG A 212 -55.27 13.29 45.48
C ARG A 212 -53.75 13.45 45.50
N SER A 213 -53.04 12.42 45.91
CA SER A 213 -51.58 12.44 46.13
C SER A 213 -50.89 11.17 45.63
N ASP A 214 -51.42 10.51 44.60
CA ASP A 214 -50.84 9.32 43.96
C ASP A 214 -50.12 9.66 42.64
N TYR A 215 -49.83 10.96 42.40
CA TYR A 215 -49.05 11.38 41.24
C TYR A 215 -47.55 11.11 41.47
N ILE A 216 -46.83 10.88 40.37
CA ILE A 216 -45.40 10.56 40.33
C ILE A 216 -44.69 11.67 39.55
N LEU A 217 -43.69 12.28 40.17
CA LEU A 217 -42.81 13.22 39.49
C LEU A 217 -41.42 12.60 39.33
N ILE A 218 -40.98 12.44 38.09
CA ILE A 218 -39.68 11.85 37.76
C ILE A 218 -38.71 12.98 37.41
N TYR A 219 -37.58 13.03 38.10
CA TYR A 219 -36.45 13.85 37.72
C TYR A 219 -35.46 13.00 36.91
N ASP A 220 -35.49 13.17 35.59
CA ASP A 220 -34.54 12.56 34.68
C ASP A 220 -33.36 13.51 34.45
N PRO A 221 -32.14 13.19 34.89
CA PRO A 221 -30.98 14.05 34.66
C PRO A 221 -30.67 14.27 33.17
N ASN A 222 -31.36 13.61 32.24
CA ASN A 222 -31.23 13.80 30.79
C ASN A 222 -29.80 13.52 30.30
N TYR A 223 -29.14 12.60 31.00
CA TYR A 223 -27.79 12.11 30.75
C TYR A 223 -27.60 10.80 31.51
N VAL A 224 -26.75 9.93 30.98
CA VAL A 224 -26.32 8.69 31.63
C VAL A 224 -24.84 8.78 31.96
N ASP A 225 -24.50 8.84 33.25
CA ASP A 225 -23.11 8.80 33.70
C ASP A 225 -22.70 7.33 33.94
N ASN A 226 -21.69 6.84 33.23
CA ASN A 226 -21.21 5.44 33.31
C ASN A 226 -22.30 4.35 33.21
N GLY A 227 -23.38 4.61 32.48
CA GLY A 227 -24.46 3.64 32.28
C GLY A 227 -25.47 3.50 33.44
N VAL A 228 -25.42 4.39 34.44
CA VAL A 228 -26.44 4.43 35.51
C VAL A 228 -27.30 5.68 35.34
N PRO A 229 -28.59 5.55 34.98
CA PRO A 229 -29.53 6.66 35.05
C PRO A 229 -29.74 7.04 36.52
N ALA A 230 -29.37 8.26 36.91
CA ALA A 230 -29.65 8.80 38.24
C ALA A 230 -31.08 9.39 38.29
N THR A 231 -32.07 8.63 37.82
CA THR A 231 -33.48 9.05 37.91
C THR A 231 -33.94 8.93 39.36
N THR A 232 -34.42 10.04 39.93
CA THR A 232 -35.06 10.02 41.25
C THR A 232 -36.54 10.37 41.06
N ASP A 233 -37.42 9.54 41.61
CA ASP A 233 -38.85 9.78 41.61
C ASP A 233 -39.32 10.33 42.97
N ILE A 234 -40.18 11.35 42.91
CA ILE A 234 -40.96 11.75 44.07
C ILE A 234 -42.27 10.98 44.00
N GLN A 235 -42.41 10.04 44.94
CA GLN A 235 -43.66 9.37 45.23
C GLN A 235 -44.54 10.30 46.08
N ASN A 236 -45.84 10.28 45.78
CA ASN A 236 -46.88 11.11 46.41
C ASN A 236 -46.93 12.59 46.03
N ALA A 237 -46.60 12.92 44.77
CA ALA A 237 -46.82 14.26 44.24
C ALA A 237 -48.32 14.58 44.18
N PHE A 238 -48.65 15.87 44.04
CA PHE A 238 -50.04 16.35 44.00
C PHE A 238 -50.27 17.44 42.97
N TRP A 239 -51.51 17.57 42.49
CA TRP A 239 -51.83 18.41 41.33
C TRP A 239 -51.41 19.89 41.47
N ALA A 240 -51.51 20.45 42.67
CA ALA A 240 -51.16 21.84 42.95
C ALA A 240 -49.71 22.05 43.46
N GLN A 241 -48.86 21.01 43.43
CA GLN A 241 -47.51 21.04 43.97
C GLN A 241 -46.61 22.02 43.23
N ASP A 242 -45.95 22.90 43.98
CA ASP A 242 -44.93 23.84 43.52
C ASP A 242 -43.53 23.46 44.04
N GLY A 243 -42.52 24.30 43.82
CA GLY A 243 -41.13 24.02 44.20
C GLY A 243 -40.48 22.89 43.40
N LEU A 244 -40.94 22.67 42.17
CA LEU A 244 -40.53 21.57 41.29
C LEU A 244 -39.13 21.76 40.68
N ASP A 245 -38.49 22.90 40.90
CA ASP A 245 -37.14 23.23 40.40
C ASP A 245 -36.02 22.89 41.39
N ALA A 246 -36.35 22.61 42.65
CA ALA A 246 -35.40 22.50 43.75
C ALA A 246 -34.59 21.18 43.77
N HIS A 247 -34.86 20.23 42.87
CA HIS A 247 -34.15 18.96 42.86
C HIS A 247 -32.72 19.11 42.31
N SER A 248 -31.74 18.55 43.03
CA SER A 248 -30.33 18.61 42.63
C SER A 248 -29.90 17.36 41.88
N ALA A 249 -29.16 17.53 40.79
CA ALA A 249 -28.45 16.46 40.09
C ALA A 249 -27.01 16.91 39.80
N SER A 250 -26.10 15.95 39.66
CA SER A 250 -24.70 16.19 39.31
C SER A 250 -24.32 15.52 38.00
N ARG A 251 -23.57 16.22 37.15
CA ARG A 251 -23.00 15.70 35.91
C ARG A 251 -21.55 16.17 35.78
N ARG A 252 -20.62 15.25 35.56
CA ARG A 252 -19.19 15.59 35.40
C ARG A 252 -18.99 16.57 34.24
N GLY A 253 -18.27 17.66 34.49
CA GLY A 253 -18.03 18.69 33.47
C GLY A 253 -19.17 19.68 33.22
N TYR A 254 -20.30 19.55 33.92
CA TYR A 254 -21.46 20.42 33.69
C TYR A 254 -22.05 20.92 35.02
N THR A 255 -22.76 22.05 34.93
CA THR A 255 -23.56 22.62 36.01
C THR A 255 -25.03 22.46 35.64
N LEU A 256 -25.84 21.94 36.55
CA LEU A 256 -27.30 21.89 36.38
C LEU A 256 -27.83 23.33 36.47
N ILE A 257 -28.44 23.82 35.41
CA ILE A 257 -29.02 25.17 35.36
C ILE A 257 -30.52 25.19 35.61
N GLY A 258 -31.18 24.02 35.57
CA GLY A 258 -32.60 23.88 35.87
C GLY A 258 -33.20 22.61 35.26
N TRP A 259 -34.52 22.53 35.29
CA TRP A 259 -35.31 21.41 34.76
C TRP A 259 -36.22 21.88 33.62
N ASN A 260 -36.47 21.03 32.64
CA ASN A 260 -37.32 21.32 31.48
C ASN A 260 -38.37 20.22 31.28
N THR A 261 -39.53 20.57 30.73
CA THR A 261 -40.60 19.60 30.46
C THR A 261 -40.34 18.72 29.21
N ALA A 262 -39.27 18.95 28.46
CA ALA A 262 -38.86 18.15 27.31
C ALA A 262 -37.35 17.84 27.33
N ALA A 263 -36.98 16.63 26.90
CA ALA A 263 -35.60 16.15 26.91
C ALA A 263 -34.66 16.94 25.99
N ASP A 264 -35.17 17.50 24.89
CA ASP A 264 -34.40 18.34 23.96
C ASP A 264 -34.29 19.81 24.42
N GLY A 265 -34.88 20.16 25.57
CA GLY A 265 -34.92 21.51 26.11
C GLY A 265 -35.90 22.45 25.42
N SER A 266 -36.70 21.98 24.45
CA SER A 266 -37.71 22.78 23.74
C SER A 266 -38.95 23.08 24.58
N GLY A 267 -39.14 22.35 25.67
CA GLY A 267 -40.23 22.52 26.61
C GLY A 267 -40.06 23.75 27.49
N LYS A 268 -40.89 23.84 28.53
CA LYS A 268 -40.82 24.95 29.47
C LYS A 268 -39.74 24.70 30.52
N ASN A 269 -38.92 25.72 30.75
CA ASN A 269 -38.04 25.77 31.91
C ASN A 269 -38.88 25.92 33.18
N VAL A 270 -38.75 24.94 34.07
CA VAL A 270 -39.49 24.87 35.31
C VAL A 270 -38.92 25.90 36.29
N VAL A 271 -39.81 26.68 36.89
CA VAL A 271 -39.48 27.62 37.96
C VAL A 271 -40.24 27.25 39.24
N ALA A 272 -39.77 27.71 40.40
CA ALA A 272 -40.36 27.39 41.71
C ALA A 272 -41.89 27.60 41.82
N THR A 273 -42.48 28.51 41.05
CA THR A 273 -43.92 28.78 41.08
C THR A 273 -44.77 27.89 40.18
N ASP A 274 -44.15 27.09 39.30
CA ASP A 274 -44.86 26.19 38.41
C ASP A 274 -45.48 25.04 39.19
N LYS A 275 -46.73 24.72 38.85
CA LYS A 275 -47.49 23.64 39.50
C LYS A 275 -47.49 22.35 38.69
N TYR A 276 -47.51 21.20 39.35
CA TYR A 276 -47.55 19.89 38.70
C TYR A 276 -48.62 19.81 37.60
N GLY A 277 -49.88 20.13 37.93
CA GLY A 277 -50.99 20.08 36.98
C GLY A 277 -50.86 21.08 35.82
N GLN A 278 -50.21 22.22 36.04
CA GLN A 278 -49.95 23.19 34.96
C GLN A 278 -48.93 22.64 33.97
N LEU A 279 -47.88 21.96 34.45
CA LEU A 279 -46.87 21.35 33.61
C LEU A 279 -47.41 20.10 32.88
N VAL A 280 -48.24 19.29 33.53
CA VAL A 280 -48.93 18.16 32.90
C VAL A 280 -49.78 18.62 31.71
N LEU A 281 -50.64 19.64 31.92
CA LEU A 281 -51.48 20.20 30.86
C LEU A 281 -50.68 20.92 29.76
N LEU A 282 -49.46 21.37 30.07
CA LEU A 282 -48.57 21.97 29.08
C LEU A 282 -47.93 20.92 28.19
N VAL A 283 -47.51 19.79 28.76
CA VAL A 283 -46.92 18.66 28.03
C VAL A 283 -47.97 17.92 27.23
N ASP A 284 -49.14 17.67 27.82
CA ASP A 284 -50.28 17.04 27.18
C ASP A 284 -51.56 17.85 27.48
N PRO A 285 -52.01 18.71 26.54
CA PRO A 285 -53.23 19.50 26.70
C PRO A 285 -54.51 18.67 26.80
N THR A 286 -54.47 17.37 26.49
CA THR A 286 -55.60 16.46 26.61
C THR A 286 -55.63 15.71 27.93
N ALA A 287 -54.56 15.85 28.75
CA ALA A 287 -54.46 15.24 30.05
C ALA A 287 -55.53 15.74 31.02
N SER A 288 -55.95 14.84 31.90
CA SER A 288 -56.78 15.16 33.05
C SER A 288 -56.06 14.75 34.33
N ASP A 289 -56.47 15.33 35.45
CA ASP A 289 -56.03 14.93 36.78
C ASP A 289 -56.53 13.53 37.17
N THR A 290 -57.43 12.92 36.37
CA THR A 290 -57.87 11.53 36.51
C THR A 290 -56.97 10.53 35.79
N ASP A 291 -56.44 10.90 34.61
CA ASP A 291 -55.77 9.98 33.68
C ASP A 291 -54.23 10.02 33.73
N VAL A 292 -53.63 11.17 34.07
CA VAL A 292 -52.18 11.31 34.09
C VAL A 292 -51.65 11.24 35.52
N THR A 293 -50.94 10.14 35.81
CA THR A 293 -50.30 9.90 37.11
C THR A 293 -48.80 10.16 37.10
N THR A 294 -48.19 10.51 35.96
CA THR A 294 -46.72 10.70 35.90
C THR A 294 -46.31 11.90 35.04
N LEU A 295 -45.41 12.72 35.56
CA LEU A 295 -44.71 13.80 34.84
C LEU A 295 -43.20 13.55 34.92
N THR A 296 -42.48 13.68 33.81
CA THR A 296 -41.01 13.63 33.78
C THR A 296 -40.44 15.01 33.48
N LEU A 297 -39.48 15.44 34.28
CA LEU A 297 -38.70 16.64 34.09
C LEU A 297 -37.26 16.27 33.72
N TYR A 298 -36.69 16.97 32.75
CA TYR A 298 -35.39 16.71 32.17
C TYR A 298 -34.37 17.75 32.58
N GLY A 299 -33.20 17.32 33.08
CA GLY A 299 -32.13 18.22 33.49
C GLY A 299 -31.56 19.04 32.32
N LEU A 300 -31.41 20.35 32.54
CA LEU A 300 -30.70 21.27 31.64
C LEU A 300 -29.29 21.53 32.17
N TRP A 301 -28.30 21.38 31.30
CA TRP A 301 -26.89 21.41 31.68
C TRP A 301 -26.13 22.50 30.93
N GLN A 302 -25.38 23.31 31.67
CA GLN A 302 -24.40 24.21 31.12
C GLN A 302 -23.00 23.61 31.28
N GLU A 303 -22.23 23.58 30.22
CA GLU A 303 -20.85 23.10 30.26
C GLU A 303 -19.97 24.00 31.13
N LYS A 304 -19.15 23.39 31.97
CA LYS A 304 -18.12 24.09 32.75
C LYS A 304 -16.92 24.42 31.86
N SER A 305 -16.36 25.59 32.09
CA SER A 305 -15.25 26.16 31.31
C SER A 305 -14.18 26.78 32.21
N ASP A 306 -14.04 26.26 33.42
CA ASP A 306 -13.08 26.71 34.45
C ASP A 306 -11.97 25.68 34.70
N PHE A 307 -11.80 24.70 33.79
CA PHE A 307 -10.73 23.71 33.87
C PHE A 307 -9.38 24.27 33.45
N LYS A 308 -8.31 23.63 33.94
CA LYS A 308 -6.93 24.04 33.70
C LYS A 308 -6.10 22.92 33.05
N VAL A 309 -5.33 23.29 32.02
CA VAL A 309 -4.28 22.43 31.45
C VAL A 309 -2.93 23.01 31.83
N VAL A 310 -2.14 22.23 32.56
CA VAL A 310 -0.77 22.61 32.96
C VAL A 310 0.25 21.89 32.09
N TYR A 311 1.29 22.61 31.70
CA TYR A 311 2.37 22.03 30.90
C TYR A 311 3.63 21.87 31.74
N ASP A 312 4.17 20.66 31.76
CA ASP A 312 5.43 20.33 32.41
C ASP A 312 6.50 20.10 31.36
N ASN A 313 7.66 20.75 31.52
CA ASN A 313 8.78 20.65 30.58
C ASN A 313 9.41 19.25 30.55
N ASN A 314 8.97 18.35 31.45
CA ASN A 314 9.36 16.95 31.53
C ASN A 314 10.88 16.73 31.58
N TYR A 315 11.60 17.66 32.20
CA TYR A 315 13.06 17.74 32.16
C TYR A 315 13.70 16.86 33.24
N ILE A 316 14.45 15.84 32.83
CA ILE A 316 15.31 15.07 33.74
C ILE A 316 16.72 15.64 33.65
N SER A 317 17.19 16.32 34.71
CA SER A 317 18.58 16.71 34.81
C SER A 317 19.47 15.46 34.90
N VAL A 318 20.46 15.36 34.01
CA VAL A 318 21.43 14.24 33.98
C VAL A 318 22.08 14.05 35.36
N GLY A 319 21.86 12.89 35.97
CA GLY A 319 22.42 12.51 37.29
C GLY A 319 21.45 12.59 38.48
N ALA A 320 20.23 13.13 38.30
CA ALA A 320 19.22 13.14 39.36
C ALA A 320 18.36 11.85 39.31
N LYS A 321 18.25 11.16 40.43
CA LYS A 321 17.32 10.03 40.63
C LYS A 321 15.85 10.49 40.73
N TYR A 322 15.59 11.79 40.61
CA TYR A 322 14.30 12.43 40.84
C TYR A 322 14.05 13.54 39.82
N ARG A 323 12.84 13.53 39.23
CA ARG A 323 12.30 14.55 38.33
C ARG A 323 11.82 15.76 39.15
N PRO A 324 12.39 16.97 38.99
CA PRO A 324 11.69 18.17 39.40
C PRO A 324 10.65 18.49 38.33
N ALA A 325 9.37 18.40 38.68
CA ALA A 325 8.28 18.93 37.85
C ALA A 325 8.48 20.46 37.73
N SER A 326 9.05 20.90 36.61
CA SER A 326 9.19 22.32 36.30
C SER A 326 8.04 22.70 35.40
N THR A 327 6.94 23.14 36.01
CA THR A 327 5.77 23.64 35.29
C THR A 327 6.13 24.92 34.53
N VAL A 328 5.67 25.04 33.29
CA VAL A 328 5.87 26.23 32.46
C VAL A 328 4.62 27.09 32.54
N THR A 329 4.54 27.91 33.58
CA THR A 329 3.30 28.65 33.94
C THR A 329 2.80 29.59 32.83
N ALA A 330 3.68 30.04 31.93
CA ALA A 330 3.30 30.89 30.80
C ALA A 330 2.62 30.12 29.65
N ALA A 331 2.77 28.79 29.61
CA ALA A 331 2.13 27.91 28.63
C ALA A 331 0.75 27.43 29.09
N ASP A 332 0.51 27.41 30.41
CA ASP A 332 -0.73 26.90 31.02
C ASP A 332 -1.98 27.53 30.42
N ARG A 333 -2.98 26.70 30.16
CA ARG A 333 -4.29 27.15 29.67
C ARG A 333 -5.29 27.16 30.80
N GLU A 334 -5.82 28.35 31.05
CA GLU A 334 -6.96 28.58 31.93
C GLU A 334 -8.25 28.60 31.11
N HIS A 335 -9.38 28.43 31.78
CA HIS A 335 -10.71 28.52 31.19
C HIS A 335 -11.01 27.50 30.08
N VAL A 336 -10.52 26.27 30.25
CA VAL A 336 -10.72 25.18 29.27
C VAL A 336 -12.11 24.58 29.47
N ALA A 337 -12.86 24.38 28.38
CA ALA A 337 -14.16 23.70 28.41
C ALA A 337 -13.98 22.19 28.61
N TRP A 338 -14.95 21.54 29.27
CA TRP A 338 -14.91 20.10 29.52
C TRP A 338 -14.70 19.25 28.25
N THR A 339 -15.28 19.68 27.12
CA THR A 339 -15.19 19.01 25.81
C THR A 339 -14.18 19.69 24.87
N ALA A 340 -13.34 20.60 25.37
CA ALA A 340 -12.32 21.24 24.56
C ALA A 340 -11.33 20.19 24.02
N GLY A 341 -11.07 20.25 22.71
CA GLY A 341 -9.95 19.58 22.04
C GLY A 341 -8.77 20.53 21.84
N ASP A 342 -7.84 20.16 20.96
CA ASP A 342 -6.63 20.94 20.65
C ASP A 342 -5.93 21.43 21.92
N LEU A 343 -5.61 20.52 22.85
CA LEU A 343 -5.08 20.86 24.18
C LEU A 343 -3.60 21.25 24.19
N GLU A 344 -3.00 21.49 23.02
CA GLU A 344 -1.63 21.99 22.91
C GLU A 344 -1.52 23.45 23.42
N PRO A 345 -0.34 23.87 23.91
CA PRO A 345 -0.14 25.23 24.39
C PRO A 345 -0.21 26.23 23.22
N VAL A 346 -0.78 27.40 23.48
CA VAL A 346 -0.96 28.45 22.46
C VAL A 346 0.39 29.00 21.98
N ASP A 347 1.38 29.01 22.86
CA ASP A 347 2.75 29.41 22.55
C ASP A 347 3.72 28.32 23.03
N ALA A 348 4.17 27.46 22.11
CA ALA A 348 5.16 26.45 22.42
C ALA A 348 6.58 27.05 22.58
N SER A 349 6.82 28.33 22.25
CA SER A 349 8.15 28.94 22.30
C SER A 349 8.66 29.19 23.72
N VAL A 350 7.77 29.19 24.72
CA VAL A 350 8.14 29.26 26.14
C VAL A 350 8.66 27.92 26.69
N ILE A 351 8.52 26.83 25.92
CA ILE A 351 9.03 25.51 26.28
C ILE A 351 10.50 25.41 25.86
N VAL A 352 11.40 25.23 26.83
CA VAL A 352 12.83 25.18 26.59
C VAL A 352 13.26 23.74 26.38
N ALA A 353 13.68 23.42 25.15
CA ALA A 353 14.18 22.10 24.83
C ALA A 353 15.46 21.73 25.59
N PRO A 354 15.58 20.48 26.09
CA PRO A 354 16.85 19.93 26.52
C PRO A 354 17.88 20.04 25.40
N LYS A 355 19.15 20.24 25.77
CA LYS A 355 20.25 20.26 24.80
C LYS A 355 20.27 18.97 23.99
N GLY A 356 20.19 19.09 22.66
CA GLY A 356 20.20 17.96 21.74
C GLY A 356 18.83 17.33 21.46
N TYR A 357 17.73 17.96 21.90
CA TYR A 357 16.36 17.47 21.66
C TYR A 357 15.49 18.57 21.02
N HIS A 358 14.39 18.17 20.39
CA HIS A 358 13.27 19.03 19.99
C HIS A 358 11.96 18.47 20.55
N LEU A 359 10.93 19.33 20.63
CA LEU A 359 9.62 18.93 21.13
C LEU A 359 8.93 18.05 20.09
N GLY A 360 8.63 16.81 20.46
CA GLY A 360 7.91 15.83 19.65
C GLY A 360 6.41 15.76 19.92
N GLY A 361 5.91 16.59 20.83
CA GLY A 361 4.50 16.62 21.22
C GLY A 361 4.32 16.57 22.74
N TRP A 362 3.12 16.17 23.16
CA TRP A 362 2.70 16.13 24.56
C TRP A 362 2.14 14.77 24.93
N THR A 363 2.29 14.39 26.20
CA THR A 363 1.71 13.18 26.78
C THR A 363 1.11 13.48 28.16
N TYR A 364 0.08 12.75 28.58
CA TYR A 364 -0.53 12.92 29.91
C TYR A 364 0.12 12.06 31.00
N ILE A 365 1.21 11.33 30.67
CA ILE A 365 2.02 10.56 31.62
C ILE A 365 3.50 10.96 31.55
N ALA A 366 4.14 11.13 32.70
CA ALA A 366 5.52 11.63 32.77
C ALA A 366 6.56 10.75 32.03
N ASP A 367 6.33 9.43 31.95
CA ASP A 367 7.28 8.45 31.38
C ASP A 367 7.22 8.29 29.84
N GLY A 368 6.58 9.22 29.13
CA GLY A 368 6.94 9.59 27.75
C GLY A 368 6.66 8.58 26.61
N ASN A 369 6.32 7.32 26.91
CA ASN A 369 6.39 6.24 25.92
C ASN A 369 5.06 5.54 25.58
N VAL A 370 3.92 5.94 26.14
CA VAL A 370 2.69 5.11 25.97
C VAL A 370 1.53 5.84 25.29
N PHE A 371 1.41 7.17 25.38
CA PHE A 371 0.28 7.89 24.78
C PHE A 371 0.66 9.28 24.31
N ASP A 372 0.59 9.50 23.01
CA ASP A 372 0.69 10.82 22.38
C ASP A 372 -0.68 11.48 22.41
N ILE A 373 -0.70 12.78 22.70
CA ILE A 373 -1.90 13.61 22.60
C ILE A 373 -1.95 14.19 21.18
N ASP A 374 -3.10 14.09 20.54
CA ASP A 374 -3.36 14.76 19.27
C ASP A 374 -4.51 15.78 19.38
N SER A 375 -4.84 16.44 18.26
CA SER A 375 -5.89 17.45 18.20
C SER A 375 -7.30 16.93 18.53
N THR A 376 -7.52 15.62 18.41
CA THR A 376 -8.80 14.97 18.65
C THR A 376 -9.03 14.60 20.11
N ASP A 377 -7.97 14.59 20.93
CA ASP A 377 -8.07 14.34 22.36
C ASP A 377 -8.76 15.49 23.08
N GLN A 378 -9.83 15.16 23.80
CA GLN A 378 -10.62 16.11 24.56
C GLN A 378 -10.26 16.07 26.06
N TYR A 379 -10.47 17.21 26.74
CA TYR A 379 -10.17 17.35 28.17
C TYR A 379 -10.85 16.28 29.02
N ASN A 380 -12.15 16.04 28.77
CA ASN A 380 -12.94 15.01 29.46
C ASN A 380 -12.32 13.60 29.33
N THR A 381 -11.88 13.20 28.14
CA THR A 381 -11.29 11.88 27.87
C THR A 381 -10.01 11.69 28.66
N ILE A 382 -9.14 12.70 28.70
CA ILE A 382 -7.90 12.66 29.48
C ILE A 382 -8.21 12.67 30.98
N SER A 383 -9.11 13.54 31.44
CA SER A 383 -9.54 13.61 32.83
C SER A 383 -10.10 12.27 33.32
N ASP A 384 -10.99 11.65 32.54
CA ASP A 384 -11.62 10.38 32.88
C ASP A 384 -10.62 9.20 32.83
N THR A 385 -9.62 9.27 31.95
CA THR A 385 -8.53 8.28 31.89
C THR A 385 -7.63 8.36 33.13
N LEU A 386 -7.27 9.57 33.55
CA LEU A 386 -6.43 9.82 34.72
C LEU A 386 -7.16 9.58 36.05
N SER A 387 -8.46 9.88 36.09
CA SER A 387 -9.31 9.73 37.28
C SER A 387 -10.73 9.27 36.90
N PRO A 388 -10.94 7.95 36.72
CA PRO A 388 -12.25 7.43 36.30
C PRO A 388 -13.40 7.69 37.28
N ALA A 389 -13.06 8.00 38.54
CA ALA A 389 -14.03 8.21 39.62
C ALA A 389 -14.40 9.68 39.83
N ALA A 390 -13.66 10.64 39.27
CA ALA A 390 -13.88 12.06 39.50
C ALA A 390 -13.28 12.92 38.38
N ALA A 391 -14.04 13.94 37.95
CA ALA A 391 -13.52 14.97 37.04
C ALA A 391 -12.37 15.73 37.72
N LEU A 392 -11.28 15.93 36.98
CA LEU A 392 -10.13 16.68 37.44
C LEU A 392 -10.32 18.16 37.09
N ASP A 393 -10.16 19.03 38.08
CA ASP A 393 -10.16 20.48 37.87
C ASP A 393 -8.90 20.94 37.10
N GLN A 394 -7.85 20.11 37.10
CA GLN A 394 -6.59 20.33 36.38
C GLN A 394 -6.02 19.02 35.83
N ILE A 395 -5.56 19.04 34.57
CA ILE A 395 -4.69 17.99 34.00
C ILE A 395 -3.28 18.54 33.76
N THR A 396 -2.28 17.64 33.75
CA THR A 396 -0.88 17.99 33.44
C THR A 396 -0.43 17.24 32.20
N LEU A 397 0.03 17.98 31.19
CA LEU A 397 0.65 17.45 29.99
C LEU A 397 2.17 17.62 30.09
N TYR A 398 2.90 16.56 29.79
CA TYR A 398 4.35 16.48 29.86
C TYR A 398 4.93 16.55 28.44
N ALA A 399 5.93 17.40 28.25
CA ALA A 399 6.64 17.51 26.99
C ALA A 399 7.30 16.17 26.60
N LYS A 400 7.11 15.73 25.35
CA LYS A 400 7.78 14.57 24.78
C LYS A 400 9.01 15.07 24.01
N TRP A 401 10.20 14.67 24.44
CA TRP A 401 11.45 15.09 23.81
C TRP A 401 11.93 14.06 22.81
N ILE A 402 12.09 14.47 21.55
CA ILE A 402 12.70 13.67 20.50
C ILE A 402 14.15 14.11 20.36
N GLU A 403 15.07 13.16 20.35
CA GLU A 403 16.49 13.44 20.18
C GLU A 403 16.74 13.97 18.76
N ASN A 404 17.53 15.04 18.65
CA ASN A 404 17.87 15.60 17.35
C ASN A 404 18.78 14.63 16.60
N GLU A 405 18.58 14.52 15.30
CA GLU A 405 19.47 13.81 14.39
C GLU A 405 20.43 14.78 13.70
N ILE A 406 21.68 14.36 13.52
CA ILE A 406 22.68 15.08 12.72
C ILE A 406 23.29 14.13 11.69
N GLU A 407 23.67 14.69 10.53
CA GLU A 407 24.38 13.96 9.47
C GLU A 407 25.88 14.25 9.55
N LEU A 408 26.70 13.21 9.67
CA LEU A 408 28.14 13.30 9.49
C LEU A 408 28.49 12.94 8.05
N LYS A 409 29.32 13.75 7.38
CA LYS A 409 29.78 13.52 6.01
C LYS A 409 31.26 13.16 5.99
N TYR A 410 31.63 12.31 5.05
CA TYR A 410 33.01 11.86 4.85
C TYR A 410 33.41 12.10 3.40
N VAL A 411 34.52 12.80 3.21
CA VAL A 411 35.06 13.17 1.90
C VAL A 411 36.55 12.88 1.82
N THR A 412 37.12 12.94 0.63
CA THR A 412 38.55 12.73 0.40
C THR A 412 39.24 14.00 -0.09
N GLY A 413 40.50 14.14 0.29
CA GLY A 413 41.35 15.27 -0.05
C GLY A 413 42.80 14.87 -0.22
N GLU A 414 43.56 15.74 -0.86
CA GLU A 414 45.02 15.64 -0.91
C GLU A 414 45.64 16.62 0.09
N ILE A 415 46.81 16.27 0.62
CA ILE A 415 47.63 17.15 1.45
C ILE A 415 49.06 17.18 0.90
N ASP A 416 49.64 18.37 0.90
CA ASP A 416 51.08 18.57 0.82
C ASP A 416 51.60 18.72 2.25
N THR A 417 52.30 17.71 2.77
CA THR A 417 52.78 17.73 4.16
C THR A 417 53.90 18.74 4.40
N THR A 418 54.57 19.22 3.34
CA THR A 418 55.62 20.23 3.45
C THR A 418 55.03 21.61 3.68
N THR A 419 53.95 21.96 2.96
CA THR A 419 53.29 23.27 3.08
C THR A 419 52.11 23.26 4.05
N GLY A 420 51.57 22.09 4.38
CA GLY A 420 50.34 21.93 5.15
C GLY A 420 49.08 22.38 4.38
N ALA A 421 49.19 22.60 3.07
CA ALA A 421 48.07 22.92 2.21
C ALA A 421 47.30 21.64 1.85
N PHE A 422 45.97 21.74 1.82
CA PHE A 422 45.12 20.63 1.42
C PHE A 422 43.95 21.11 0.55
N SER A 423 43.43 20.20 -0.26
CA SER A 423 42.31 20.46 -1.16
C SER A 423 41.44 19.22 -1.31
N ALA A 424 40.22 19.39 -1.81
CA ALA A 424 39.37 18.25 -2.13
C ALA A 424 39.93 17.52 -3.37
N ASN A 425 40.15 16.21 -3.26
CA ASN A 425 40.68 15.39 -4.34
C ASN A 425 40.14 13.96 -4.23
N ALA A 426 39.17 13.66 -5.09
CA ALA A 426 38.55 12.33 -5.16
C ALA A 426 39.46 11.25 -5.76
N SER A 427 40.53 11.64 -6.46
CA SER A 427 41.48 10.71 -7.07
C SER A 427 42.51 10.17 -6.09
N ALA A 428 42.66 10.79 -4.91
CA ALA A 428 43.70 10.42 -3.95
C ALA A 428 43.35 9.16 -3.11
N GLY A 429 42.07 8.88 -2.92
CA GLY A 429 41.61 7.71 -2.17
C GLY A 429 40.09 7.63 -2.08
N THR A 430 39.61 6.68 -1.28
CA THR A 430 38.19 6.42 -1.03
C THR A 430 37.87 6.35 0.46
N VAL A 431 36.60 6.49 0.79
CA VAL A 431 36.06 6.30 2.14
C VAL A 431 35.00 5.20 2.13
N SER A 432 34.96 4.38 3.18
CA SER A 432 34.02 3.25 3.27
C SER A 432 32.53 3.66 3.29
N ARG A 433 32.25 4.92 3.63
CA ARG A 433 30.91 5.54 3.60
C ARG A 433 31.05 7.04 3.39
N SER A 434 30.12 7.63 2.64
CA SER A 434 30.10 9.06 2.34
C SER A 434 29.35 9.88 3.40
N SER A 435 28.44 9.27 4.16
CA SER A 435 27.80 9.88 5.32
C SER A 435 27.22 8.85 6.29
N GLU A 436 26.82 9.31 7.47
CA GLU A 436 25.96 8.59 8.42
C GLU A 436 25.08 9.55 9.23
N THR A 437 23.90 9.09 9.65
CA THR A 437 22.99 9.84 10.53
C THR A 437 23.02 9.24 11.92
N ILE A 438 23.14 10.11 12.92
CA ILE A 438 23.17 9.72 14.33
C ILE A 438 22.28 10.63 15.15
N THR A 439 21.86 10.15 16.31
CA THR A 439 21.19 10.99 17.31
C THR A 439 22.24 11.66 18.21
N VAL A 440 22.00 12.92 18.60
CA VAL A 440 23.00 13.83 19.19
C VAL A 440 23.51 13.40 20.58
N VAL A 441 22.73 12.66 21.35
CA VAL A 441 22.96 12.39 22.79
C VAL A 441 23.31 10.93 23.07
N SER A 442 22.65 10.00 22.39
CA SER A 442 22.79 8.55 22.57
C SER A 442 23.40 7.83 21.37
N GLY A 443 23.47 8.50 20.21
CA GLY A 443 24.01 7.95 18.98
C GLY A 443 25.51 7.68 19.08
N THR A 444 25.96 6.62 18.42
CA THR A 444 27.39 6.31 18.24
C THR A 444 27.67 6.17 16.75
N ALA A 445 28.54 7.01 16.19
CA ALA A 445 29.03 6.87 14.82
C ALA A 445 29.79 5.57 14.63
N LEU A 446 29.57 4.97 13.47
CA LEU A 446 30.37 3.89 12.94
C LEU A 446 31.67 4.39 12.29
N GLY A 447 31.79 5.71 12.05
CA GLY A 447 33.00 6.35 11.52
C GLY A 447 33.09 6.27 10.00
N ALA A 448 34.29 6.33 9.44
CA ALA A 448 34.57 5.85 8.09
C ALA A 448 36.03 5.37 8.03
N ILE A 449 36.29 4.37 7.19
CA ILE A 449 37.65 3.88 6.93
C ILE A 449 38.14 4.51 5.63
N ALA A 450 39.32 5.14 5.67
CA ALA A 450 39.99 5.70 4.51
C ALA A 450 40.88 4.65 3.85
N ALA A 451 40.79 4.51 2.52
CA ALA A 451 41.63 3.61 1.74
C ALA A 451 42.32 4.40 0.61
N PRO A 452 43.66 4.39 0.52
CA PRO A 452 44.38 5.12 -0.54
C PRO A 452 44.19 4.47 -1.90
N ASN A 453 44.19 5.28 -2.96
CA ASN A 453 44.28 4.79 -4.33
C ASN A 453 45.74 4.47 -4.69
N PRO A 454 46.00 3.68 -5.77
CA PRO A 454 47.35 3.41 -6.25
C PRO A 454 48.20 4.68 -6.39
N GLY A 455 49.42 4.66 -5.84
CA GLY A 455 50.33 5.82 -5.83
C GLY A 455 50.15 6.80 -4.67
N TRP A 456 49.24 6.52 -3.72
CA TRP A 456 48.96 7.38 -2.57
C TRP A 456 49.09 6.61 -1.25
N HIS A 457 49.22 7.33 -0.14
CA HIS A 457 49.05 6.80 1.19
C HIS A 457 48.16 7.71 2.03
N PHE A 458 47.43 7.10 2.98
CA PHE A 458 46.62 7.84 3.92
C PHE A 458 47.49 8.54 4.97
N VAL A 459 47.23 9.83 5.21
CA VAL A 459 47.96 10.63 6.18
C VAL A 459 47.16 10.78 7.47
N LYS A 460 45.98 11.42 7.40
CA LYS A 460 45.13 11.69 8.57
C LYS A 460 43.71 12.10 8.21
N TRP A 461 42.82 12.06 9.21
CA TRP A 461 41.50 12.68 9.14
C TRP A 461 41.54 14.12 9.69
N ILE A 462 40.80 15.02 9.06
CA ILE A 462 40.52 16.37 9.58
C ILE A 462 39.01 16.62 9.64
N ARG A 463 38.58 17.51 10.54
CA ARG A 463 37.22 18.06 10.56
C ARG A 463 37.19 19.36 9.76
N LEU A 464 36.21 19.50 8.88
CA LEU A 464 35.92 20.73 8.13
C LEU A 464 34.78 21.46 8.81
N ASP A 465 35.04 22.69 9.25
CA ASP A 465 33.96 23.58 9.66
C ASP A 465 33.18 24.11 8.44
N ALA A 466 31.94 24.53 8.67
CA ALA A 466 31.06 25.02 7.61
C ALA A 466 31.61 26.29 6.89
N SER A 467 32.53 27.03 7.51
CA SER A 467 33.13 28.24 6.92
C SER A 467 34.23 27.92 5.91
N LEU A 468 34.95 26.80 6.11
CA LEU A 468 36.06 26.34 5.28
C LEU A 468 35.61 25.66 3.97
N LEU A 469 34.37 25.17 3.90
CA LEU A 469 33.78 24.55 2.70
C LEU A 469 33.69 25.50 1.48
N THR A 470 33.89 26.80 1.66
CA THR A 470 33.76 27.81 0.60
C THR A 470 35.07 28.20 -0.10
N SER A 471 36.22 27.71 0.38
CA SER A 471 37.56 28.07 -0.11
C SER A 471 38.20 26.96 -0.95
N ALA A 472 38.70 27.30 -2.14
CA ALA A 472 39.31 26.36 -3.09
C ALA A 472 40.69 25.81 -2.66
N LEU A 473 41.38 26.49 -1.74
CA LEU A 473 42.65 26.03 -1.14
C LEU A 473 42.60 26.30 0.36
N MET A 474 42.71 25.24 1.16
CA MET A 474 42.67 25.33 2.63
C MET A 474 44.09 25.15 3.19
N THR A 475 44.46 25.94 4.19
CA THR A 475 45.78 25.81 4.85
C THR A 475 45.58 25.37 6.29
N ALA A 476 46.36 24.39 6.76
CA ALA A 476 46.28 23.82 8.11
C ALA A 476 46.66 24.80 9.25
N SER A 477 46.87 26.09 8.95
CA SER A 477 47.41 27.09 9.87
C SER A 477 46.36 27.75 10.80
N THR A 478 45.08 27.41 10.71
CA THR A 478 44.09 27.94 11.66
C THR A 478 44.00 27.00 12.87
N THR A 479 44.34 27.53 14.04
CA THR A 479 44.17 26.88 15.35
C THR A 479 42.73 26.37 15.50
N GLY A 480 42.50 25.08 15.29
CA GLY A 480 41.17 24.46 15.26
C GLY A 480 41.15 23.00 14.80
N PHE A 481 42.20 22.53 14.14
CA PHE A 481 42.32 21.13 13.74
C PHE A 481 42.89 20.28 14.88
N ASN A 482 42.05 19.45 15.49
CA ASN A 482 42.55 18.33 16.29
C ASN A 482 42.94 17.23 15.31
N ASP A 483 44.19 16.76 15.33
CA ASP A 483 44.55 15.52 14.65
C ASP A 483 43.65 14.42 15.20
N LEU A 484 42.80 13.87 14.34
CA LEU A 484 41.90 12.79 14.69
C LEU A 484 42.61 11.45 14.50
N PRO A 485 42.19 10.38 15.21
CA PRO A 485 42.78 9.06 15.06
C PRO A 485 42.78 8.62 13.59
N THR A 486 43.75 7.78 13.21
CA THR A 486 43.86 7.20 11.87
C THR A 486 42.64 6.36 11.48
N ASP A 487 41.90 5.87 12.47
CA ASP A 487 40.65 5.14 12.33
C ASP A 487 39.52 5.83 13.12
N MET A 488 38.46 6.19 12.41
CA MET A 488 37.30 6.90 12.97
C MET A 488 36.23 5.94 13.52
N THR A 489 36.49 4.64 13.57
CA THR A 489 35.53 3.60 14.00
C THR A 489 34.96 3.77 15.41
N GLN A 490 35.55 4.63 16.26
CA GLN A 490 34.97 5.02 17.55
C GLN A 490 35.29 6.48 17.92
N LEU A 491 34.57 7.43 17.34
CA LEU A 491 34.56 8.80 17.86
C LEU A 491 33.73 8.87 19.15
N ALA A 492 34.36 9.27 20.26
CA ALA A 492 33.65 9.69 21.46
C ALA A 492 33.03 11.08 21.23
N PHE A 493 31.70 11.14 21.19
CA PHE A 493 30.86 12.31 20.86
C PHE A 493 30.97 13.53 21.77
N ALA A 494 31.91 13.54 22.71
CA ALA A 494 31.97 14.53 23.78
C ALA A 494 32.21 15.98 23.31
N SER A 495 32.35 16.27 22.01
CA SER A 495 32.79 17.59 21.52
C SER A 495 32.12 18.13 20.23
N ILE A 496 30.92 17.69 19.83
CA ILE A 496 30.21 18.27 18.66
C ILE A 496 29.21 19.37 19.06
N GLN A 497 29.45 20.05 20.18
CA GLN A 497 28.69 21.26 20.51
C GLN A 497 29.41 22.48 19.93
N ASN A 498 28.73 23.29 19.13
CA ASN A 498 29.26 24.61 18.80
C ASN A 498 29.29 25.45 20.10
N VAL A 499 30.50 25.83 20.51
CA VAL A 499 30.74 26.59 21.75
C VAL A 499 30.12 27.99 21.75
N THR A 500 29.70 28.50 20.60
CA THR A 500 29.20 29.88 20.43
C THR A 500 27.68 29.99 20.54
N ASP A 501 26.95 29.05 19.93
CA ASP A 501 25.47 29.05 19.91
C ASP A 501 24.86 27.85 20.66
N GLY A 502 25.68 26.88 21.09
CA GLY A 502 25.25 25.71 21.83
C GLY A 502 24.46 24.69 21.00
N LEU A 503 24.32 24.91 19.69
CA LEU A 503 23.59 24.07 18.74
C LEU A 503 24.48 22.95 18.19
N TRP A 504 23.84 21.84 17.81
CA TRP A 504 24.48 20.64 17.28
C TRP A 504 24.23 20.59 15.78
N TYR A 505 25.29 20.53 14.98
CA TYR A 505 25.21 20.51 13.52
C TYR A 505 25.86 19.25 12.97
N GLY A 506 25.42 18.84 11.78
CA GLY A 506 26.14 17.87 10.98
C GLY A 506 27.49 18.43 10.54
N GLU A 507 28.52 17.58 10.54
CA GLU A 507 29.92 17.96 10.29
C GLU A 507 30.45 17.21 9.08
N THR A 508 31.47 17.77 8.42
CA THR A 508 32.18 17.07 7.33
C THR A 508 33.58 16.71 7.80
N TYR A 509 33.96 15.45 7.64
CA TYR A 509 35.31 14.94 7.89
C TYR A 509 35.99 14.63 6.56
N MET A 510 37.24 15.02 6.41
CA MET A 510 38.03 14.78 5.20
C MET A 510 39.20 13.86 5.51
N ALA A 511 39.29 12.75 4.78
CA ALA A 511 40.47 11.88 4.76
C ALA A 511 41.51 12.49 3.81
N LEU A 512 42.67 12.83 4.35
CA LEU A 512 43.77 13.41 3.60
C LEU A 512 44.78 12.35 3.21
N PHE A 513 45.15 12.37 1.94
CA PHE A 513 46.13 11.48 1.33
C PHE A 513 47.27 12.29 0.74
N GLU A 514 48.45 11.70 0.70
CA GLU A 514 49.64 12.28 0.08
C GLU A 514 50.16 11.31 -0.99
N LYS A 515 50.71 11.84 -2.08
CA LYS A 515 51.36 11.01 -3.10
C LYS A 515 52.57 10.33 -2.49
N ASN A 516 52.76 9.06 -2.83
CA ASN A 516 53.95 8.33 -2.44
C ASN A 516 55.20 8.94 -3.09
N ASP A 517 56.36 8.69 -2.48
CA ASP A 517 57.64 9.13 -3.04
C ASP A 517 57.83 8.57 -4.47
N PRO A 518 58.47 9.31 -5.38
CA PRO A 518 58.67 8.86 -6.75
C PRO A 518 59.57 7.62 -6.81
N ALA A 519 59.14 6.63 -7.56
CA ALA A 519 59.88 5.43 -7.95
C ALA A 519 60.21 5.46 -9.45
N THR A 520 61.14 4.63 -9.90
CA THR A 520 61.60 4.59 -11.29
C THR A 520 61.54 3.17 -11.86
N LEU A 521 60.89 3.01 -13.01
CA LEU A 521 60.93 1.79 -13.81
C LEU A 521 61.85 2.01 -15.02
N ILE A 522 62.84 1.13 -15.18
CA ILE A 522 63.82 1.15 -16.25
C ILE A 522 63.63 -0.10 -17.11
N TYR A 523 63.65 0.07 -18.43
CA TYR A 523 63.69 -1.03 -19.38
C TYR A 523 65.12 -1.26 -19.85
N ASP A 524 65.62 -2.48 -19.70
CA ASP A 524 66.94 -2.91 -20.15
C ASP A 524 66.78 -3.84 -21.37
N LYS A 525 67.56 -3.57 -22.43
CA LYS A 525 67.53 -4.32 -23.69
C LYS A 525 68.01 -5.77 -23.58
N ASN A 526 68.65 -6.12 -22.46
CA ASN A 526 69.12 -7.46 -22.07
C ASN A 526 69.97 -8.18 -23.12
N ALA A 527 70.63 -7.42 -24.01
CA ALA A 527 71.43 -7.92 -25.10
C ALA A 527 72.37 -6.81 -25.58
N SER A 528 73.67 -7.08 -25.67
CA SER A 528 74.66 -6.07 -26.08
C SER A 528 74.50 -5.64 -27.54
N ASP A 529 74.04 -6.56 -28.39
CA ASP A 529 73.75 -6.41 -29.82
C ASP A 529 72.38 -5.79 -30.12
N ALA A 530 71.51 -5.60 -29.12
CA ALA A 530 70.26 -4.86 -29.27
C ALA A 530 70.51 -3.33 -29.31
N THR A 531 69.62 -2.61 -29.99
CA THR A 531 69.66 -1.15 -30.23
C THR A 531 68.31 -0.50 -29.89
N GLY A 532 68.25 0.83 -29.87
CA GLY A 532 67.11 1.61 -29.38
C GLY A 532 67.20 1.89 -27.88
N THR A 533 66.46 2.90 -27.41
CA THR A 533 66.22 3.14 -25.98
C THR A 533 64.75 2.89 -25.64
N ILE A 534 64.34 3.02 -24.39
CA ILE A 534 62.95 3.21 -23.94
C ILE A 534 63.07 4.17 -22.76
N ALA A 535 62.17 5.15 -22.66
CA ALA A 535 62.23 6.14 -21.59
C ALA A 535 61.94 5.50 -20.22
N ASP A 536 62.70 5.91 -19.21
CA ASP A 536 62.41 5.54 -17.81
C ASP A 536 61.06 6.14 -17.38
N VAL A 537 60.26 5.36 -16.65
CA VAL A 537 58.98 5.83 -16.08
C VAL A 537 59.21 6.25 -14.64
N VAL A 538 58.84 7.50 -14.31
CA VAL A 538 58.94 8.05 -12.95
C VAL A 538 57.56 8.40 -12.43
N GLU A 539 57.04 7.59 -11.50
CA GLU A 539 55.71 7.73 -10.91
C GLU A 539 55.77 7.42 -9.40
N PRO A 540 54.80 7.87 -8.58
CA PRO A 540 54.72 7.47 -7.17
C PRO A 540 54.72 5.95 -7.01
N PHE A 541 55.44 5.40 -6.03
CA PHE A 541 55.42 3.96 -5.80
C PHE A 541 53.99 3.47 -5.45
N GLY A 542 53.67 2.26 -5.86
CA GLY A 542 52.33 1.68 -5.76
C GLY A 542 51.38 2.12 -6.89
N THR A 543 51.83 2.93 -7.84
CA THR A 543 51.05 3.25 -9.06
C THR A 543 50.90 2.00 -9.92
N ILE A 544 49.71 1.78 -10.49
CA ILE A 544 49.49 0.71 -11.47
C ILE A 544 49.82 1.24 -12.85
N LEU A 545 50.76 0.57 -13.52
CA LEU A 545 51.26 0.92 -14.84
C LEU A 545 50.84 -0.12 -15.89
N THR A 546 50.69 0.36 -17.13
CA THR A 546 50.75 -0.48 -18.32
C THR A 546 52.19 -0.47 -18.82
N LEU A 547 52.81 -1.64 -18.97
CA LEU A 547 54.19 -1.75 -19.44
C LEU A 547 54.32 -1.35 -20.92
N ASP A 548 55.48 -0.85 -21.31
CA ASP A 548 55.78 -0.49 -22.69
C ASP A 548 55.63 -1.69 -23.65
N SER A 549 55.19 -1.44 -24.88
CA SER A 549 55.02 -2.49 -25.90
C SER A 549 56.36 -2.96 -26.49
N GLY A 550 57.46 -2.29 -26.15
CA GLY A 550 58.80 -2.49 -26.69
C GLY A 550 58.90 -2.20 -28.20
N LYS A 551 57.79 -1.76 -28.82
CA LYS A 551 57.60 -1.58 -30.26
C LYS A 551 57.25 -0.13 -30.55
N ASN A 552 57.69 0.36 -31.70
CA ASN A 552 57.31 1.68 -32.16
C ASN A 552 55.86 1.68 -32.65
N ASP A 553 54.94 2.12 -31.81
CA ASP A 553 53.57 2.46 -32.21
C ASP A 553 53.48 3.96 -32.51
N ILE A 554 53.90 4.42 -33.71
CA ILE A 554 53.48 5.73 -34.27
C ILE A 554 53.79 5.80 -35.78
N GLU A 555 52.75 6.10 -36.58
CA GLU A 555 52.82 6.36 -38.04
C GLU A 555 53.28 7.80 -38.41
N THR A 556 53.92 8.55 -37.51
CA THR A 556 54.37 9.94 -37.81
C THR A 556 55.89 10.13 -37.66
N PRO A 557 56.58 10.73 -38.66
CA PRO A 557 58.03 10.64 -38.79
C PRO A 557 58.75 11.91 -38.31
N SER A 558 58.64 12.25 -37.01
CA SER A 558 59.45 13.32 -36.43
C SER A 558 59.64 13.15 -34.93
N ASP A 559 60.37 12.12 -34.52
CA ASP A 559 61.63 12.25 -33.79
C ASP A 559 62.21 10.84 -33.61
N LEU A 560 63.53 10.78 -33.60
CA LEU A 560 64.34 9.57 -33.70
C LEU A 560 64.04 8.56 -32.59
N THR A 561 63.85 7.28 -32.98
CA THR A 561 64.09 6.02 -32.23
C THR A 561 63.27 5.88 -30.94
N ASP A 562 62.78 4.70 -30.55
CA ASP A 562 63.30 4.04 -29.34
C ASP A 562 62.30 2.95 -28.88
N GLY A 563 62.05 1.96 -29.74
CA GLY A 563 61.70 0.62 -29.27
C GLY A 563 62.94 -0.24 -29.35
N PHE A 564 63.07 -1.24 -28.48
CA PHE A 564 64.22 -2.14 -28.59
C PHE A 564 64.16 -2.94 -29.89
N LYS A 565 65.28 -2.98 -30.60
CA LYS A 565 65.46 -3.78 -31.82
C LYS A 565 66.69 -4.65 -31.70
N ARG A 566 66.53 -5.93 -32.06
CA ARG A 566 67.62 -6.89 -32.18
C ARG A 566 67.45 -7.66 -33.48
N ASP A 567 68.42 -7.56 -34.39
CA ASP A 567 68.32 -8.15 -35.73
C ASP A 567 68.17 -9.69 -35.65
N HIS A 568 67.21 -10.25 -36.38
CA HIS A 568 66.85 -11.68 -36.39
C HIS A 568 66.28 -12.24 -35.08
N TYR A 569 65.84 -11.37 -34.17
CA TYR A 569 65.09 -11.76 -32.97
C TYR A 569 63.74 -11.07 -32.92
N THR A 570 62.80 -11.74 -32.26
CA THR A 570 61.49 -11.21 -31.88
C THR A 570 61.49 -10.92 -30.38
N LEU A 571 61.11 -9.70 -30.00
CA LEU A 571 60.87 -9.35 -28.59
C LEU A 571 59.54 -9.99 -28.14
N LEU A 572 59.61 -10.83 -27.09
CA LEU A 572 58.45 -11.53 -26.55
C LEU A 572 57.79 -10.76 -25.40
N GLY A 573 58.58 -10.09 -24.55
CA GLY A 573 58.09 -9.45 -23.34
C GLY A 573 59.22 -8.94 -22.44
N TRP A 574 58.89 -8.75 -21.17
CA TRP A 574 59.75 -8.22 -20.13
C TRP A 574 59.95 -9.23 -19.00
N ASN A 575 61.17 -9.38 -18.52
CA ASN A 575 61.50 -10.27 -17.41
C ASN A 575 62.06 -9.48 -16.23
N THR A 576 61.71 -9.86 -15.00
CA THR A 576 62.22 -9.20 -13.78
C THR A 576 63.69 -9.50 -13.48
N LYS A 577 64.33 -10.42 -14.21
CA LYS A 577 65.75 -10.73 -14.10
C LYS A 577 66.42 -10.86 -15.47
N ALA A 578 67.65 -10.39 -15.57
CA ALA A 578 68.46 -10.46 -16.79
C ALA A 578 68.67 -11.90 -17.31
N ASP A 579 68.79 -12.87 -16.40
CA ASP A 579 69.00 -14.29 -16.74
C ASP A 579 67.72 -15.03 -17.17
N LEU A 580 66.61 -14.30 -17.32
CA LEU A 580 65.28 -14.81 -17.67
C LEU A 580 64.67 -15.77 -16.65
N SER A 581 65.25 -15.91 -15.45
CA SER A 581 64.71 -16.75 -14.37
C SER A 581 63.63 -16.06 -13.53
N GLY A 582 63.32 -14.80 -13.83
CA GLY A 582 62.31 -14.00 -13.16
C GLY A 582 60.91 -14.22 -13.74
N THR A 583 59.96 -13.45 -13.23
CA THR A 583 58.60 -13.37 -13.77
C THR A 583 58.61 -12.72 -15.15
N HIS A 584 57.95 -13.35 -16.11
CA HIS A 584 57.66 -12.82 -17.44
C HIS A 584 56.39 -11.95 -17.42
N TYR A 585 56.44 -10.82 -18.12
CA TYR A 585 55.31 -9.97 -18.43
C TYR A 585 55.21 -9.79 -19.95
N ASP A 586 54.01 -9.97 -20.49
CA ASP A 586 53.73 -9.72 -21.90
C ASP A 586 53.99 -8.24 -22.25
N LEU A 587 54.24 -7.98 -23.54
CA LEU A 587 54.25 -6.62 -24.06
C LEU A 587 52.89 -5.94 -23.80
N SER A 588 52.90 -4.66 -23.41
CA SER A 588 51.67 -3.95 -23.05
C SER A 588 50.90 -4.54 -21.86
N PHE A 589 51.56 -5.30 -20.98
CA PHE A 589 50.92 -5.83 -19.77
C PHE A 589 50.34 -4.71 -18.90
N ASP A 590 49.03 -4.78 -18.64
CA ASP A 590 48.32 -3.85 -17.78
C ASP A 590 48.16 -4.44 -16.37
N GLY A 591 48.40 -3.62 -15.34
CA GLY A 591 48.34 -4.06 -13.94
C GLY A 591 49.70 -4.20 -13.25
N PHE A 592 50.78 -3.63 -13.79
CA PHE A 592 52.08 -3.67 -13.13
C PHE A 592 52.13 -2.64 -11.98
N GLU A 593 52.09 -3.11 -10.73
CA GLU A 593 52.25 -2.24 -9.56
C GLU A 593 53.72 -1.86 -9.38
N LEU A 594 54.03 -0.56 -9.48
CA LEU A 594 55.38 -0.03 -9.38
C LEU A 594 55.93 -0.17 -7.95
N PRO A 595 56.99 -0.96 -7.69
CA PRO A 595 57.58 -1.08 -6.36
C PRO A 595 58.29 0.21 -5.93
N GLU A 596 58.56 0.34 -4.62
CA GLU A 596 59.39 1.43 -4.08
C GLU A 596 60.82 1.36 -4.64
N GLY A 597 61.39 2.53 -4.98
CA GLY A 597 62.76 2.66 -5.48
C GLY A 597 62.88 2.42 -7.00
N THR A 598 63.98 1.80 -7.43
CA THR A 598 64.27 1.56 -8.86
C THR A 598 64.02 0.09 -9.22
N THR A 599 63.14 -0.14 -10.20
CA THR A 599 62.87 -1.46 -10.77
C THR A 599 63.41 -1.54 -12.19
N VAL A 600 64.09 -2.63 -12.54
CA VAL A 600 64.61 -2.87 -13.90
C VAL A 600 63.91 -4.09 -14.49
N LEU A 601 63.31 -3.92 -15.67
CA LEU A 601 62.76 -5.01 -16.48
C LEU A 601 63.64 -5.28 -17.69
N TYR A 602 63.91 -6.54 -17.96
CA TYR A 602 64.87 -7.00 -18.97
C TYR A 602 64.13 -7.59 -20.17
N ALA A 603 64.46 -7.15 -21.38
CA ALA A 603 63.87 -7.66 -22.61
C ALA A 603 64.08 -9.18 -22.79
N GLU A 604 63.03 -9.88 -23.20
CA GLU A 604 63.07 -11.31 -23.53
C GLU A 604 63.00 -11.52 -25.05
N TRP A 605 64.03 -12.15 -25.63
CA TRP A 605 64.20 -12.28 -27.08
C TRP A 605 64.11 -13.74 -27.53
N GLU A 606 63.31 -14.03 -28.57
CA GLU A 606 63.35 -15.32 -29.28
C GLU A 606 64.04 -15.13 -30.64
N ILE A 607 64.97 -16.02 -30.98
CA ILE A 607 65.60 -16.01 -32.32
C ILE A 607 64.56 -16.41 -33.38
N ASN A 608 64.49 -15.65 -34.47
CA ASN A 608 63.61 -15.93 -35.59
C ASN A 608 63.95 -17.30 -36.20
N LYS A 609 62.93 -17.99 -36.76
CA LYS A 609 63.08 -19.30 -37.40
C LYS A 609 62.88 -19.16 -38.91
N GLY A 610 63.79 -19.74 -39.68
CA GLY A 610 63.60 -19.92 -41.12
C GLY A 610 62.85 -21.22 -41.42
N ARG A 611 62.20 -21.28 -42.59
CA ARG A 611 61.58 -22.49 -43.18
C ARG A 611 62.13 -22.74 -44.58
N LEU A 612 62.68 -23.92 -44.83
CA LEU A 612 63.14 -24.36 -46.15
C LEU A 612 62.17 -25.40 -46.70
N ILE A 613 61.72 -25.18 -47.92
CA ILE A 613 60.80 -26.04 -48.67
C ILE A 613 61.53 -26.54 -49.91
N TYR A 614 61.43 -27.84 -50.19
CA TYR A 614 61.91 -28.42 -51.45
C TYR A 614 60.74 -28.61 -52.41
N ASP A 615 60.86 -28.08 -53.62
CA ASP A 615 59.90 -28.24 -54.71
C ASP A 615 60.48 -29.20 -55.75
N LYS A 616 59.69 -30.18 -56.18
CA LYS A 616 60.09 -31.19 -57.17
C LYS A 616 60.31 -30.60 -58.58
N ASN A 617 59.83 -29.39 -58.83
CA ASN A 617 60.05 -28.59 -60.02
C ASN A 617 59.71 -29.26 -61.36
N ALA A 618 58.88 -30.29 -61.33
CA ALA A 618 58.45 -31.05 -62.50
C ALA A 618 57.12 -31.76 -62.19
N GLN A 619 56.17 -31.70 -63.12
CA GLN A 619 54.83 -32.26 -62.91
C GLN A 619 54.86 -33.80 -62.88
N ASP A 620 55.71 -34.39 -63.71
CA ASP A 620 55.98 -35.83 -63.87
C ASP A 620 56.89 -36.41 -62.77
N ALA A 621 57.48 -35.58 -61.91
CA ALA A 621 58.22 -36.05 -60.75
C ALA A 621 57.30 -36.53 -59.61
N THR A 622 57.74 -37.52 -58.83
CA THR A 622 57.04 -38.16 -57.71
C THR A 622 57.89 -38.14 -56.44
N GLY A 623 57.32 -38.55 -55.29
CA GLY A 623 57.98 -38.52 -53.99
C GLY A 623 57.77 -37.21 -53.21
N THR A 624 58.23 -37.17 -51.96
CA THR A 624 58.11 -36.01 -51.05
C THR A 624 59.37 -35.82 -50.23
N ILE A 625 59.70 -34.57 -49.91
CA ILE A 625 60.74 -34.19 -48.95
C ILE A 625 60.09 -33.29 -47.90
N ALA A 626 60.38 -33.53 -46.62
CA ALA A 626 59.82 -32.74 -45.52
C ALA A 626 60.47 -31.36 -45.44
N ASP A 627 59.68 -30.34 -45.12
CA ASP A 627 60.18 -29.00 -44.85
C ASP A 627 61.15 -28.98 -43.64
N VAL A 628 62.14 -28.10 -43.70
CA VAL A 628 63.10 -27.89 -42.61
C VAL A 628 62.83 -26.55 -41.93
N VAL A 629 62.47 -26.58 -40.65
CA VAL A 629 62.30 -25.37 -39.83
C VAL A 629 63.37 -25.33 -38.74
N LYS A 630 64.21 -24.29 -38.74
CA LYS A 630 65.33 -24.12 -37.80
C LYS A 630 65.54 -22.64 -37.44
N PRO A 631 66.18 -22.34 -36.30
CA PRO A 631 66.61 -20.97 -35.99
C PRO A 631 67.43 -20.36 -37.12
N TYR A 632 67.25 -19.06 -37.35
CA TYR A 632 68.10 -18.27 -38.25
C TYR A 632 69.59 -18.54 -37.96
N GLY A 633 70.39 -18.66 -39.01
CA GLY A 633 71.83 -18.91 -38.91
C GLY A 633 72.20 -20.36 -38.59
N THR A 634 71.23 -21.27 -38.39
CA THR A 634 71.53 -22.69 -38.20
C THR A 634 72.18 -23.27 -39.46
N HIS A 635 73.33 -23.92 -39.31
CA HIS A 635 73.94 -24.69 -40.38
C HIS A 635 73.25 -26.05 -40.53
N ILE A 636 72.71 -26.31 -41.72
CA ILE A 636 72.09 -27.57 -42.11
C ILE A 636 72.81 -28.15 -43.32
N THR A 637 72.49 -29.39 -43.67
CA THR A 637 72.88 -30.01 -44.93
C THR A 637 71.65 -30.09 -45.81
N LEU A 638 71.76 -29.68 -47.08
CA LEU A 638 70.66 -29.80 -48.04
C LEU A 638 70.35 -31.27 -48.32
N ASP A 639 69.10 -31.57 -48.65
CA ASP A 639 68.66 -32.93 -48.92
C ASP A 639 69.48 -33.52 -50.07
N SER A 640 69.94 -34.77 -49.92
CA SER A 640 70.70 -35.45 -50.97
C SER A 640 69.84 -35.83 -52.17
N GLY A 641 68.52 -35.64 -52.06
CA GLY A 641 67.56 -36.34 -52.88
C GLY A 641 67.87 -37.83 -52.88
N THR A 642 67.52 -38.45 -53.98
CA THR A 642 67.68 -39.88 -54.17
C THR A 642 68.22 -40.14 -55.55
N GLU A 643 69.48 -40.57 -55.57
CA GLU A 643 70.21 -40.92 -56.78
C GLU A 643 69.77 -42.28 -57.37
N ASP A 644 69.00 -43.09 -56.61
CA ASP A 644 68.60 -44.44 -57.01
C ASP A 644 67.35 -44.42 -57.90
N THR A 645 67.55 -44.83 -59.17
CA THR A 645 66.53 -45.01 -60.20
C THR A 645 65.81 -46.37 -60.12
N THR A 646 66.16 -47.24 -59.17
CA THR A 646 65.45 -48.53 -58.96
C THR A 646 64.23 -48.37 -58.04
N VAL A 647 63.12 -49.00 -58.43
CA VAL A 647 61.73 -48.75 -58.00
C VAL A 647 61.39 -49.11 -56.53
N THR A 648 62.35 -49.17 -55.60
CA THR A 648 62.04 -49.51 -54.20
C THR A 648 62.77 -48.66 -53.16
N ILE A 649 62.47 -47.36 -53.11
CA ILE A 649 62.68 -46.51 -51.91
C ILE A 649 61.52 -45.49 -51.83
N GLU A 650 60.84 -45.39 -50.68
CA GLU A 650 59.66 -44.49 -50.47
C GLU A 650 60.02 -43.01 -50.25
N ASP A 651 61.29 -42.68 -49.97
CA ASP A 651 61.72 -41.32 -49.61
C ASP A 651 62.41 -40.58 -50.76
N GLY A 652 62.17 -39.27 -50.91
CA GLY A 652 62.85 -38.35 -51.84
C GLY A 652 62.20 -38.16 -53.22
N PHE A 653 62.56 -37.07 -53.94
CA PHE A 653 62.02 -36.79 -55.27
C PHE A 653 62.61 -37.70 -56.36
N ARG A 654 61.74 -38.21 -57.25
CA ARG A 654 62.11 -38.99 -58.44
C ARG A 654 61.48 -38.39 -59.68
N ARG A 655 62.15 -38.54 -60.82
CA ARG A 655 61.60 -38.17 -62.12
C ARG A 655 62.04 -39.18 -63.18
N PRO A 656 61.12 -39.82 -63.93
CA PRO A 656 61.48 -40.82 -64.94
C PRO A 656 62.43 -40.23 -66.00
N HIS A 657 63.51 -40.94 -66.34
CA HIS A 657 64.50 -40.56 -67.35
C HIS A 657 65.38 -39.33 -67.01
N TYR A 658 65.35 -38.87 -65.76
CA TYR A 658 66.20 -37.78 -65.27
C TYR A 658 66.89 -38.19 -63.96
N LYS A 659 68.10 -37.68 -63.76
CA LYS A 659 68.79 -37.68 -62.46
C LYS A 659 68.63 -36.30 -61.81
N LEU A 660 68.41 -36.28 -60.50
CA LEU A 660 68.49 -35.04 -59.73
C LEU A 660 69.97 -34.67 -59.59
N VAL A 661 70.34 -33.44 -59.94
CA VAL A 661 71.75 -32.98 -59.90
C VAL A 661 72.00 -31.90 -58.86
N GLY A 662 70.94 -31.27 -58.35
CA GLY A 662 71.04 -30.28 -57.30
C GLY A 662 69.73 -29.55 -57.06
N TRP A 663 69.84 -28.42 -56.38
CA TRP A 663 68.73 -27.56 -56.00
C TRP A 663 68.97 -26.14 -56.51
N ASN A 664 67.93 -25.46 -57.01
CA ASN A 664 68.02 -24.12 -57.55
C ASN A 664 67.08 -23.16 -56.82
N THR A 665 67.44 -21.89 -56.67
CA THR A 665 66.55 -20.90 -56.05
C THR A 665 65.39 -20.47 -56.95
N GLU A 666 65.47 -20.74 -58.25
CA GLU A 666 64.43 -20.41 -59.23
C GLU A 666 64.02 -21.67 -60.03
N PRO A 667 62.75 -21.84 -60.39
CA PRO A 667 62.24 -23.05 -61.04
C PRO A 667 62.76 -23.24 -62.48
N ASP A 668 63.20 -22.18 -63.14
CA ASP A 668 63.73 -22.20 -64.51
C ASP A 668 65.26 -22.42 -64.59
N TYR A 669 65.89 -22.71 -63.45
CA TYR A 669 67.33 -22.87 -63.27
C TYR A 669 68.16 -21.60 -63.45
N SER A 670 67.54 -20.41 -63.56
CA SER A 670 68.26 -19.13 -63.66
C SER A 670 68.84 -18.64 -62.32
N GLY A 671 68.42 -19.25 -61.21
CA GLY A 671 68.83 -18.91 -59.86
C GLY A 671 70.19 -19.49 -59.46
N ILE A 672 70.44 -19.52 -58.15
CA ILE A 672 71.68 -20.07 -57.58
C ILE A 672 71.53 -21.58 -57.47
N HIS A 673 72.45 -22.31 -58.09
CA HIS A 673 72.60 -23.76 -57.94
C HIS A 673 73.26 -24.11 -56.60
N TYR A 674 72.73 -25.15 -55.96
CA TYR A 674 73.29 -25.79 -54.78
C TYR A 674 73.46 -27.29 -55.02
N ASP A 675 74.65 -27.80 -54.71
CA ASP A 675 74.96 -29.21 -54.84
C ASP A 675 74.14 -30.04 -53.83
N LEU A 676 73.86 -31.29 -54.18
CA LEU A 676 73.27 -32.26 -53.25
C LEU A 676 74.18 -32.44 -52.03
N SER A 677 73.59 -32.54 -50.84
CA SER A 677 74.32 -32.61 -49.56
C SER A 677 75.24 -31.42 -49.27
N GLN A 678 75.08 -30.28 -49.93
CA GLN A 678 75.84 -29.06 -49.62
C GLN A 678 75.48 -28.52 -48.23
N GLY A 679 76.48 -28.01 -47.50
CA GLY A 679 76.26 -27.24 -46.27
C GLY A 679 75.58 -25.89 -46.56
N TRP A 680 74.49 -25.60 -45.85
CA TRP A 680 73.68 -24.41 -46.07
C TRP A 680 73.30 -23.73 -44.76
N THR A 681 73.17 -22.40 -44.77
CA THR A 681 72.87 -21.62 -43.57
C THR A 681 71.45 -21.11 -43.64
N MET A 682 70.65 -21.39 -42.60
CA MET A 682 69.25 -21.04 -42.58
C MET A 682 69.04 -19.51 -42.64
N PRO A 683 68.40 -18.97 -43.70
CA PRO A 683 68.04 -17.57 -43.78
C PRO A 683 66.81 -17.30 -42.90
N ASP A 684 66.46 -16.02 -42.77
CA ASP A 684 65.21 -15.63 -42.11
C ASP A 684 64.04 -15.84 -43.09
N GLY A 685 62.87 -16.20 -42.56
CA GLY A 685 61.67 -16.44 -43.36
C GLY A 685 61.67 -17.76 -44.16
N THR A 686 60.81 -17.82 -45.18
CA THR A 686 60.62 -19.04 -46.00
C THR A 686 61.46 -18.97 -47.27
N THR A 687 62.22 -20.02 -47.53
CA THR A 687 62.96 -20.24 -48.79
C THR A 687 62.43 -21.48 -49.48
N VAL A 688 62.23 -21.41 -50.80
CA VAL A 688 61.89 -22.56 -51.63
C VAL A 688 63.10 -22.87 -52.51
N LEU A 689 63.50 -24.13 -52.54
CA LEU A 689 64.51 -24.65 -53.46
C LEU A 689 63.87 -25.65 -54.42
N TYR A 690 64.15 -25.47 -55.71
CA TYR A 690 63.58 -26.22 -56.82
C TYR A 690 64.55 -27.30 -57.28
N ALA A 691 64.08 -28.53 -57.42
CA ALA A 691 64.87 -29.64 -57.93
C ALA A 691 65.42 -29.34 -59.34
N GLU A 692 66.72 -29.53 -59.54
CA GLU A 692 67.39 -29.41 -60.83
C GLU A 692 67.63 -30.80 -61.42
N TRP A 693 67.02 -31.05 -62.59
CA TRP A 693 66.98 -32.35 -63.24
C TRP A 693 67.83 -32.36 -64.52
N GLU A 694 68.72 -33.33 -64.65
CA GLU A 694 69.50 -33.60 -65.86
C GLU A 694 69.00 -34.90 -66.51
N LYS A 695 68.79 -34.91 -67.83
CA LYS A 695 68.31 -36.09 -68.56
C LYS A 695 69.35 -37.21 -68.50
N LEU A 696 68.93 -38.46 -68.34
CA LEU A 696 69.85 -39.61 -68.37
C LEU A 696 70.49 -39.76 -69.76
N THR A 697 71.72 -40.27 -69.80
CA THR A 697 72.50 -40.49 -71.04
C THR A 697 73.05 -41.91 -71.07
N PHE A 698 73.02 -42.56 -72.23
CA PHE A 698 73.42 -43.96 -72.40
C PHE A 698 74.56 -44.12 -73.40
N GLU A 699 75.52 -44.96 -73.03
CA GLU A 699 76.60 -45.35 -73.92
C GLU A 699 76.07 -46.32 -75.01
N ILE A 700 76.62 -46.17 -76.21
CA ILE A 700 76.42 -47.11 -77.32
C ILE A 700 77.68 -47.92 -77.53
N GLU A 701 77.52 -49.24 -77.53
CA GLU A 701 78.58 -50.19 -77.79
C GLU A 701 78.45 -50.73 -79.20
N VAL A 702 79.52 -50.68 -80.00
CA VAL A 702 79.52 -51.31 -81.33
C VAL A 702 80.37 -52.57 -81.30
N SER A 703 79.72 -53.72 -81.53
CA SER A 703 80.38 -55.02 -81.60
C SER A 703 81.27 -55.09 -82.84
N LYS A 704 82.54 -55.42 -82.63
CA LYS A 704 83.51 -55.58 -83.72
C LYS A 704 83.14 -56.83 -84.54
N PRO A 705 83.01 -56.71 -85.88
CA PRO A 705 82.70 -57.86 -86.72
C PRO A 705 83.86 -58.86 -86.73
N THR A 706 83.54 -60.15 -86.77
CA THR A 706 84.55 -61.22 -86.82
C THR A 706 85.15 -61.37 -88.23
N GLU A 707 84.40 -61.02 -89.27
CA GLU A 707 84.81 -60.99 -90.70
C GLU A 707 83.99 -59.90 -91.44
N GLY A 708 84.54 -59.30 -92.51
CA GLY A 708 83.77 -58.54 -93.51
C GLY A 708 83.98 -57.02 -93.55
N GLY A 709 84.68 -56.45 -92.57
CA GLY A 709 85.08 -55.04 -92.60
C GLY A 709 85.70 -54.55 -91.28
N THR A 710 86.19 -53.32 -91.30
CA THR A 710 86.74 -52.61 -90.14
C THR A 710 85.82 -51.48 -89.72
N ILE A 711 85.61 -51.31 -88.41
CA ILE A 711 84.84 -50.19 -87.84
C ILE A 711 85.80 -49.04 -87.51
N ILE A 712 85.44 -47.82 -87.92
CA ILE A 712 86.10 -46.57 -87.58
C ILE A 712 85.06 -45.61 -87.00
N GLY A 713 85.31 -45.06 -85.81
CA GLY A 713 84.31 -44.32 -85.04
C GLY A 713 83.58 -45.19 -84.02
N GLY A 714 82.57 -44.62 -83.36
CA GLY A 714 81.97 -45.18 -82.14
C GLY A 714 82.70 -44.76 -80.86
N ASP A 715 83.14 -43.49 -80.78
CA ASP A 715 83.72 -42.90 -79.57
C ASP A 715 82.67 -42.85 -78.42
N PRO A 716 83.10 -42.86 -77.14
CA PRO A 716 82.26 -43.24 -76.00
C PRO A 716 81.27 -42.17 -75.52
N GLU A 717 80.97 -41.13 -76.31
CA GLU A 717 80.10 -40.04 -75.83
C GLU A 717 78.66 -40.56 -75.65
N PRO A 718 78.13 -40.59 -74.41
CA PRO A 718 76.82 -41.15 -74.15
C PRO A 718 75.73 -40.24 -74.71
N ILE A 719 74.70 -40.86 -75.28
CA ILE A 719 73.61 -40.16 -75.96
C ILE A 719 72.44 -39.98 -74.98
N PRO A 720 71.83 -38.78 -74.89
CA PRO A 720 70.69 -38.56 -74.02
C PRO A 720 69.51 -39.49 -74.33
N TYR A 721 68.80 -39.92 -73.29
CA TYR A 721 67.59 -40.72 -73.39
C TYR A 721 66.60 -40.09 -74.39
N GLY A 722 66.04 -40.89 -75.29
CA GLY A 722 65.07 -40.46 -76.29
C GLY A 722 65.63 -39.73 -77.51
N GLU A 723 66.96 -39.57 -77.63
CA GLU A 723 67.60 -38.99 -78.82
C GLU A 723 68.05 -40.07 -79.83
N PRO A 724 68.09 -39.78 -81.14
CA PRO A 724 68.65 -40.68 -82.14
C PRO A 724 70.19 -40.74 -82.11
N ILE A 725 70.77 -41.79 -82.70
CA ILE A 725 72.22 -41.85 -82.92
C ILE A 725 72.65 -40.78 -83.94
N PRO A 726 73.65 -39.92 -83.64
CA PRO A 726 74.09 -38.87 -84.56
C PRO A 726 74.62 -39.41 -85.89
N GLU A 727 74.42 -38.66 -86.97
CA GLU A 727 74.96 -38.97 -88.29
C GLU A 727 76.51 -38.98 -88.27
N GLY A 728 77.11 -40.03 -88.84
CA GLY A 728 78.57 -40.21 -88.85
C GLY A 728 79.18 -40.70 -87.53
N TRP A 729 78.37 -40.99 -86.50
CA TRP A 729 78.84 -41.46 -85.19
C TRP A 729 79.63 -42.79 -85.29
N VAL A 730 79.19 -43.71 -86.16
CA VAL A 730 79.93 -44.93 -86.52
C VAL A 730 80.10 -45.01 -88.04
N THR A 731 81.33 -45.27 -88.49
CA THR A 731 81.65 -45.51 -89.90
C THR A 731 82.20 -46.93 -90.06
N VAL A 732 81.83 -47.60 -91.14
CA VAL A 732 82.30 -48.95 -91.46
C VAL A 732 83.02 -48.92 -92.80
N ILE A 733 84.20 -49.52 -92.84
CA ILE A 733 84.95 -49.76 -94.07
C ILE A 733 84.85 -51.26 -94.37
N PRO A 734 84.02 -51.68 -95.34
CA PRO A 734 83.94 -53.07 -95.75
C PRO A 734 85.28 -53.60 -96.27
N ASP A 735 85.53 -54.90 -96.08
CA ASP A 735 86.67 -55.57 -96.70
C ASP A 735 86.49 -55.65 -98.22
N SER A 736 87.59 -55.83 -98.97
CA SER A 736 87.56 -55.85 -100.43
C SER A 736 86.60 -56.92 -100.97
N GLY A 737 85.57 -56.47 -101.68
CA GLY A 737 84.53 -57.33 -102.24
C GLY A 737 83.37 -57.58 -101.29
N LYS A 738 83.08 -56.66 -100.35
CA LYS A 738 81.86 -56.64 -99.53
C LYS A 738 81.27 -55.23 -99.41
N HIS A 739 79.97 -55.14 -99.10
CA HIS A 739 79.31 -53.91 -98.65
C HIS A 739 78.47 -54.14 -97.38
N ILE A 740 78.12 -53.05 -96.69
CA ILE A 740 77.25 -53.10 -95.51
C ILE A 740 75.78 -53.15 -95.93
N SER A 741 75.02 -54.10 -95.35
CA SER A 741 73.59 -54.34 -95.65
C SER A 741 72.66 -53.81 -94.54
N GLY A 742 73.16 -53.72 -93.31
CA GLY A 742 72.43 -53.17 -92.17
C GLY A 742 73.12 -53.46 -90.84
N TRP A 743 72.38 -53.34 -89.74
CA TRP A 743 72.87 -53.51 -88.37
C TRP A 743 71.88 -54.33 -87.54
N THR A 744 72.35 -55.18 -86.64
CA THR A 744 71.53 -55.65 -85.51
C THR A 744 71.72 -54.73 -84.32
N TYR A 745 70.67 -54.54 -83.52
CA TYR A 745 70.74 -53.79 -82.28
C TYR A 745 70.17 -54.56 -81.10
N VAL A 746 70.70 -54.29 -79.91
CA VAL A 746 70.18 -54.70 -78.60
C VAL A 746 70.11 -53.45 -77.73
N ILE A 747 68.95 -53.11 -77.16
CA ILE A 747 68.80 -52.02 -76.18
C ILE A 747 68.40 -52.64 -74.84
N LEU A 748 69.19 -52.38 -73.80
CA LEU A 748 68.78 -52.62 -72.41
C LEU A 748 68.23 -51.30 -71.85
N ASP A 749 66.92 -51.20 -71.71
CA ASP A 749 66.29 -49.99 -71.15
C ASP A 749 66.53 -49.83 -69.64
N GLU A 750 66.16 -48.67 -69.11
CA GLU A 750 66.34 -48.30 -67.69
C GLU A 750 65.61 -49.26 -66.73
N ASP A 751 64.54 -49.92 -67.19
CA ASP A 751 63.75 -50.89 -66.42
C ASP A 751 64.35 -52.31 -66.48
N GLY A 752 65.45 -52.49 -67.21
CA GLY A 752 66.15 -53.77 -67.38
C GLY A 752 65.55 -54.69 -68.45
N VAL A 753 64.69 -54.18 -69.33
CA VAL A 753 64.09 -54.92 -70.44
C VAL A 753 64.98 -54.85 -71.68
N ILE A 754 65.10 -55.98 -72.39
CA ILE A 754 65.96 -56.12 -73.57
C ILE A 754 65.11 -56.05 -74.85
N HIS A 755 65.42 -55.09 -75.72
CA HIS A 755 64.82 -54.93 -77.05
C HIS A 755 65.85 -55.28 -78.13
N THR A 756 65.50 -56.11 -79.11
CA THR A 756 66.43 -56.52 -80.19
C THR A 756 65.81 -56.42 -81.57
N GLY A 757 66.58 -56.04 -82.60
CA GLY A 757 66.09 -55.97 -83.98
C GLY A 757 67.19 -55.75 -85.04
N THR A 758 66.79 -55.51 -86.29
CA THR A 758 67.68 -55.10 -87.40
C THR A 758 67.29 -53.72 -87.92
N ILE A 759 68.26 -52.93 -88.36
CA ILE A 759 68.06 -51.60 -88.92
C ILE A 759 69.06 -51.32 -90.04
N ASP A 760 68.60 -50.75 -91.14
CA ASP A 760 69.46 -50.46 -92.30
C ASP A 760 70.42 -49.29 -92.01
N ASP A 761 70.00 -48.37 -91.13
CA ASP A 761 70.70 -47.15 -90.78
C ASP A 761 70.60 -46.88 -89.26
N PRO A 762 71.72 -46.93 -88.51
CA PRO A 762 71.71 -46.82 -87.06
C PRO A 762 71.28 -45.43 -86.57
N THR A 763 71.36 -44.38 -87.40
CA THR A 763 70.91 -43.02 -87.04
C THR A 763 69.41 -42.91 -86.81
N LYS A 764 68.64 -43.91 -87.26
CA LYS A 764 67.19 -43.99 -87.04
C LYS A 764 66.81 -44.68 -85.73
N LEU A 765 67.79 -45.19 -84.98
CA LEU A 765 67.56 -45.84 -83.68
C LEU A 765 67.50 -44.79 -82.57
N ILE A 766 66.44 -44.79 -81.77
CA ILE A 766 66.28 -43.93 -80.59
C ILE A 766 66.88 -44.61 -79.37
N VAL A 767 67.70 -43.88 -78.63
CA VAL A 767 68.42 -44.38 -77.45
C VAL A 767 67.50 -44.32 -76.24
N THR A 768 66.89 -45.45 -75.86
CA THR A 768 66.04 -45.56 -74.66
C THR A 768 66.72 -46.31 -73.50
N GLY A 769 68.03 -46.57 -73.64
CA GLY A 769 68.83 -47.39 -72.73
C GLY A 769 70.19 -47.69 -73.32
N LYS A 770 70.97 -48.57 -72.68
CA LYS A 770 72.29 -48.98 -73.18
C LYS A 770 72.12 -49.75 -74.50
N VAL A 771 72.74 -49.27 -75.58
CA VAL A 771 72.60 -49.86 -76.93
C VAL A 771 73.84 -50.67 -77.29
N THR A 772 73.65 -51.83 -77.93
CA THR A 772 74.70 -52.59 -78.60
C THR A 772 74.36 -52.76 -80.08
N LEU A 773 75.21 -52.27 -80.99
CA LEU A 773 75.07 -52.38 -82.44
C LEU A 773 76.07 -53.38 -83.03
N THR A 774 75.66 -54.16 -84.03
CA THR A 774 76.56 -55.05 -84.78
C THR A 774 76.34 -54.90 -86.29
N PRO A 775 77.37 -54.61 -87.10
CA PRO A 775 77.19 -54.45 -88.54
C PRO A 775 76.98 -55.80 -89.25
N ILE A 776 76.25 -55.77 -90.36
CA ILE A 776 75.95 -56.91 -91.23
C ILE A 776 76.55 -56.65 -92.63
N PHE A 777 77.35 -57.59 -93.14
CA PHE A 777 78.04 -57.48 -94.44
C PHE A 777 77.59 -58.55 -95.46
N GLU A 778 77.58 -58.17 -96.74
CA GLU A 778 77.28 -59.04 -97.90
C GLU A 778 78.38 -58.92 -98.98
N ASP A 779 78.62 -59.96 -99.80
CA ASP A 779 79.70 -60.01 -100.80
C ASP A 779 79.38 -59.27 -102.12
N ASP A 780 80.38 -58.63 -102.72
CA ASP A 780 80.33 -57.95 -104.02
C ASP A 780 80.70 -58.92 -105.18
N VAL A 781 80.01 -58.81 -106.32
CA VAL A 781 80.16 -59.73 -107.47
C VAL A 781 81.23 -59.22 -108.47
N VAL A 782 82.24 -60.04 -108.84
CA VAL A 782 83.34 -59.69 -109.80
C VAL A 782 83.14 -60.34 -111.18
N GLU A 783 83.12 -59.56 -112.27
CA GLU A 783 83.14 -60.05 -113.66
C GLU A 783 84.53 -59.83 -114.34
N SER A 784 85.02 -60.81 -115.10
CA SER A 784 86.30 -60.79 -115.86
C SER A 784 86.09 -60.47 -117.35
N GLU A 785 86.91 -59.59 -117.94
CA GLU A 785 86.83 -59.21 -119.38
C GLU A 785 87.41 -60.25 -120.36
N GLY A 786 86.70 -60.46 -121.48
CA GLY A 786 87.20 -61.07 -122.72
C GLY A 786 86.12 -61.45 -123.74
N ASP A 787 86.16 -60.77 -124.90
CA ASP A 787 85.71 -61.18 -126.25
C ASP A 787 84.43 -60.56 -126.88
N VAL A 788 84.55 -60.31 -128.19
CA VAL A 788 83.84 -59.34 -129.05
C VAL A 788 82.90 -60.03 -130.07
N ILE A 789 81.84 -59.34 -130.54
CA ILE A 789 81.50 -59.03 -131.97
C ILE A 789 80.08 -58.38 -132.12
N GLU A 790 80.09 -57.10 -132.55
CA GLU A 790 79.24 -56.24 -133.45
C GLU A 790 77.74 -56.51 -133.84
N PRO A 791 77.02 -55.54 -134.49
CA PRO A 791 77.19 -54.07 -134.64
C PRO A 791 75.90 -53.30 -134.25
N THR A 792 75.86 -51.96 -134.10
CA THR A 792 75.63 -51.00 -135.20
C THR A 792 75.54 -49.56 -134.67
N PRO A 793 75.85 -48.57 -135.53
CA PRO A 793 75.86 -47.16 -135.17
C PRO A 793 74.51 -46.51 -135.43
N ALA A 794 74.32 -45.34 -134.83
CA ALA A 794 74.07 -44.09 -135.53
C ALA A 794 73.11 -43.20 -134.74
N SER A 795 73.72 -42.22 -134.09
CA SER A 795 73.44 -40.80 -134.30
C SER A 795 72.00 -40.30 -134.39
N ALA A 796 71.77 -39.32 -133.53
CA ALA A 796 71.04 -38.08 -133.78
C ALA A 796 69.53 -38.05 -133.50
N LYS A 797 69.23 -37.20 -132.51
CA LYS A 797 68.30 -36.06 -132.57
C LYS A 797 66.85 -36.31 -132.15
N ASN A 798 66.47 -35.41 -131.23
CA ASN A 798 65.21 -34.69 -131.10
C ASN A 798 64.08 -35.27 -130.23
N ILE A 799 63.32 -34.26 -129.76
CA ILE A 799 61.98 -34.19 -129.17
C ILE A 799 61.88 -34.40 -127.64
N GLY A 800 61.35 -33.37 -126.94
CA GLY A 800 60.54 -33.58 -125.72
C GLY A 800 59.18 -34.22 -126.09
N PRO A 801 58.08 -34.05 -125.34
CA PRO A 801 57.88 -33.33 -124.09
C PRO A 801 57.12 -34.19 -123.03
N ASN A 802 57.02 -33.64 -121.81
CA ASN A 802 55.81 -33.42 -121.00
C ASN A 802 54.60 -34.41 -121.02
N VAL A 803 53.87 -34.40 -119.89
CA VAL A 803 52.44 -34.75 -119.67
C VAL A 803 52.13 -36.07 -118.92
N ALA A 804 51.86 -35.88 -117.62
CA ALA A 804 50.62 -36.15 -116.86
C ALA A 804 49.98 -37.55 -116.72
N GLY A 805 49.42 -37.73 -115.51
CA GLY A 805 48.21 -38.52 -115.19
C GLY A 805 48.54 -39.91 -114.64
N LYS A 806 47.94 -40.42 -113.57
CA LYS A 806 46.69 -40.16 -112.82
C LYS A 806 46.96 -40.61 -111.36
N GLY A 807 46.43 -40.04 -110.28
CA GLY A 807 45.02 -39.79 -110.02
C GLY A 807 44.33 -41.10 -109.64
N GLU A 808 44.13 -41.37 -108.34
CA GLU A 808 42.82 -41.73 -107.76
C GLU A 808 42.84 -41.97 -106.23
N ARG A 809 42.05 -41.14 -105.53
CA ARG A 809 41.08 -41.46 -104.46
C ARG A 809 41.50 -41.62 -102.98
N ILE A 810 41.24 -40.51 -102.27
CA ILE A 810 40.63 -40.31 -100.92
C ILE A 810 39.59 -41.40 -100.52
N PRO A 811 39.26 -41.62 -99.20
CA PRO A 811 38.72 -40.57 -98.30
C PRO A 811 39.27 -40.53 -96.85
N GLN A 812 39.24 -39.30 -96.29
CA GLN A 812 38.70 -38.88 -94.97
C GLN A 812 39.07 -39.71 -93.70
N THR A 813 39.51 -39.10 -92.59
CA THR A 813 38.88 -37.97 -91.89
C THR A 813 39.93 -37.19 -91.09
N GLY A 814 39.97 -35.88 -91.31
CA GLY A 814 40.68 -34.90 -90.49
C GLY A 814 39.67 -34.08 -89.68
N ASP A 815 40.22 -33.44 -88.66
CA ASP A 815 39.64 -32.48 -87.74
C ASP A 815 38.75 -31.40 -88.38
N LEU A 816 37.83 -30.88 -87.58
CA LEU A 816 37.50 -29.46 -87.63
C LEU A 816 37.24 -28.91 -86.23
N PHE A 817 38.13 -27.97 -85.92
CA PHE A 817 38.13 -27.04 -84.81
C PHE A 817 37.01 -25.99 -84.91
N ASP A 818 36.70 -25.47 -83.73
CA ASP A 818 36.39 -24.07 -83.40
C ASP A 818 34.95 -23.53 -83.57
N GLY A 819 34.59 -22.80 -82.53
CA GLY A 819 33.32 -22.12 -82.33
C GLY A 819 33.34 -21.24 -81.08
N SER A 820 34.38 -20.41 -80.91
CA SER A 820 34.28 -18.98 -80.55
C SER A 820 33.56 -18.52 -79.26
N LEU A 821 34.20 -17.51 -78.66
CA LEU A 821 33.66 -16.39 -77.87
C LEU A 821 33.45 -16.56 -76.34
N ALA A 822 34.29 -15.83 -75.59
CA ALA A 822 33.95 -14.58 -74.89
C ALA A 822 34.20 -14.51 -73.36
N ILE A 823 35.10 -13.58 -73.00
CA ILE A 823 34.99 -12.47 -72.02
C ILE A 823 34.56 -12.78 -70.57
N VAL A 824 35.32 -12.17 -69.63
CA VAL A 824 34.94 -11.41 -68.40
C VAL A 824 35.90 -11.83 -67.25
N LEU A 825 36.99 -11.09 -66.98
CA LEU A 825 37.13 -9.85 -66.19
C LEU A 825 37.13 -10.06 -64.65
N ILE A 826 38.29 -9.68 -64.06
CA ILE A 826 38.50 -8.87 -62.84
C ILE A 826 38.25 -9.55 -61.48
N GLY A 827 39.11 -9.37 -60.47
CA GLY A 827 40.28 -8.50 -60.38
C GLY A 827 40.83 -8.40 -58.96
N ALA A 828 41.99 -7.75 -58.89
CA ALA A 828 42.85 -7.57 -57.74
C ALA A 828 42.54 -6.30 -56.91
N ALA A 829 43.30 -6.20 -55.81
CA ALA A 829 43.92 -4.98 -55.25
C ALA A 829 43.25 -4.29 -54.02
N VAL A 830 43.89 -4.43 -52.85
CA VAL A 830 44.82 -3.44 -52.22
C VAL A 830 44.28 -2.00 -51.96
N THR A 831 44.01 -1.74 -50.67
CA THR A 831 44.50 -0.66 -49.75
C THR A 831 44.00 0.81 -49.77
N LEU A 832 43.93 1.35 -48.53
CA LEU A 832 44.20 2.71 -47.98
C LEU A 832 43.04 3.68 -47.60
N ILE A 833 42.96 3.92 -46.27
CA ILE A 833 42.91 5.18 -45.47
C ILE A 833 41.77 6.24 -45.65
N LEU A 834 41.07 6.47 -44.51
CA LEU A 834 40.42 7.65 -43.84
C LEU A 834 40.51 9.09 -44.45
N PRO A 835 39.63 10.08 -44.12
CA PRO A 835 39.21 10.44 -42.72
C PRO A 835 37.80 11.07 -42.47
N ALA A 836 37.48 11.21 -41.17
CA ALA A 836 36.84 12.36 -40.47
C ALA A 836 35.30 12.67 -40.51
N ILE A 837 34.76 12.75 -39.27
CA ILE A 837 33.95 13.85 -38.67
C ILE A 837 32.39 13.83 -38.73
N VAL A 838 31.81 13.58 -37.53
CA VAL A 838 30.73 14.28 -36.77
C VAL A 838 29.35 14.55 -37.43
N LEU A 839 28.27 14.00 -36.85
CA LEU A 839 27.19 14.73 -36.12
C LEU A 839 25.97 13.83 -35.73
N ARG A 840 25.81 13.62 -34.41
CA ARG A 840 24.62 13.92 -33.57
C ARG A 840 23.18 13.74 -34.13
N ARG A 841 22.43 12.78 -33.56
CA ARG A 841 21.05 12.89 -32.96
C ARG A 841 20.50 11.47 -32.70
N ARG A 842 20.39 11.02 -31.45
CA ARG A 842 19.19 11.07 -30.60
C ARG A 842 17.95 10.45 -31.27
N ASN A 843 17.57 9.24 -30.84
CA ASN A 843 16.18 8.99 -30.45
C ASN A 843 16.08 7.84 -29.45
N ASP A 844 15.24 8.11 -28.47
CA ASP A 844 14.90 7.35 -27.28
C ASP A 844 14.03 6.11 -27.61
N ASP A 845 14.06 5.19 -26.64
CA ASP A 845 12.98 4.31 -26.15
C ASP A 845 12.39 3.20 -27.04
N ARG A 846 12.63 1.96 -26.60
CA ARG A 846 11.62 1.05 -26.00
C ARG A 846 12.23 -0.32 -25.75
N GLU A 847 12.28 -0.78 -24.51
CA GLU A 847 11.67 -2.06 -24.10
C GLU A 847 11.73 -2.26 -22.57
N GLU A 848 10.71 -2.97 -22.11
CA GLU A 848 10.18 -3.11 -20.75
C GLU A 848 11.03 -4.01 -19.83
N ALA A 849 11.13 -3.65 -18.55
CA ALA A 849 10.90 -4.49 -17.36
C ALA A 849 11.13 -3.69 -16.08
#